data_AF-A0A8H7W6D5-F1
#
_entry.id   AF-A0A8H7W6D5-F1
#
_cell.length_a   1.000
_cell.length_b   1.000
_cell.length_c   1.000
_cell.angle_alpha   90.00
_cell.angle_beta   90.00
_cell.angle_gamma   90.00
#
_symmetry.space_group_name_H-M   'P 1'
#
loop_
_entity.id
_entity.type
_entity.pdbx_description
1 polymer ?
#
loop_
_entity_poly.entity_id
_entity_poly.type
_entity_poly.pdbx_seq_one_letter_code
_entity_poly.pdbx_strand_id
1 'polypeptide(L)'
;MPADRLLTTVLRAYQGAPDPEQNNRILSSTTSLLTTLSNPLNVTLLTSHLLTAPAIWNKLDGLDTSLRIISIFNTAAITVRKNQLEGQSKPYDAYQPRQGGGIACDEWAKAVIKGLDDRTPRWQHILVICGVLIGMEGQERQGLSRGLRVTLEHAMVTAVNLALDCASTAGILGSGSLVLALNHAFPLLSDGVRSELNYDAFLMVAVRTMTSAEGYQEGYFIQAIDYDVKQASGSKFDWSAKSASFRQLQKLAKKPVISSMGPLSRLIAHAIENVRNPLLVVEAREHLLAFTTGISQKWQRNKLSEVDPSEESTFLTPDTLRITFPVLWQILKTAMFATVVILRAVIGRSLIDHVLASPQLAPLSASQALLMLRNIHFISSRLGSNAFSAYTFVNITSIDILTRFPASSLAFLRTIYPSHAGQIPASPLQRNHDLFYLNTAEHFTLSLKPADVESLIVTPCTPYLSPTANVHLLEIFEAAHSAMLAALAAPQNEELTARVLPFYVESLFASFPRNLSPRQFRFAFKALIQICTPPNPLSSSNPFMAETLLEMLHHRALNAPTAPLPPSVAIKSEADAKSQEIPLSEQAVLLLTLVDALPNVTLSVLEVWLPLAADLLNVIPDPTMKEHCKRRFWEVLEGGEMDVERSA
;
A
#
# COMPACT_ATOMS: atom_id res chain seq x y z
N MET A 1 2.14 -24.83 -50.84
CA MET A 1 0.78 -25.14 -51.35
C MET A 1 -0.33 -24.91 -50.30
N PRO A 2 -0.34 -25.48 -49.08
CA PRO A 2 -1.39 -25.16 -48.09
C PRO A 2 -1.23 -23.77 -47.44
N ALA A 3 0.00 -23.34 -47.17
CA ALA A 3 0.28 -22.03 -46.56
C ALA A 3 -0.08 -20.83 -47.47
N ASP A 4 0.08 -20.97 -48.79
CA ASP A 4 -0.21 -19.89 -49.76
C ASP A 4 -1.71 -19.60 -49.90
N ARG A 5 -2.54 -20.66 -49.83
CA ARG A 5 -4.01 -20.53 -49.79
C ARG A 5 -4.49 -19.90 -48.49
N LEU A 6 -3.89 -20.27 -47.36
CA LEU A 6 -4.17 -19.64 -46.06
C LEU A 6 -3.78 -18.16 -46.04
N LEU A 7 -2.61 -17.80 -46.58
CA LEU A 7 -2.15 -16.42 -46.69
C LEU A 7 -3.14 -15.56 -47.49
N THR A 8 -3.56 -16.02 -48.66
CA THR A 8 -4.54 -15.29 -49.50
C THR A 8 -5.87 -15.11 -48.78
N THR A 9 -6.30 -16.11 -48.02
CA THR A 9 -7.55 -16.08 -47.23
C THR A 9 -7.45 -15.05 -46.10
N VAL A 10 -6.34 -15.04 -45.36
CA VAL A 10 -6.11 -14.09 -44.25
C VAL A 10 -6.00 -12.67 -44.75
N LEU A 11 -5.26 -12.43 -45.85
CA LEU A 11 -5.14 -11.08 -46.44
C LEU A 11 -6.50 -10.53 -46.90
N ARG A 12 -7.35 -11.37 -47.49
CA ARG A 12 -8.73 -10.97 -47.82
C ARG A 12 -9.55 -10.70 -46.56
N ALA A 13 -9.38 -11.50 -45.52
CA ALA A 13 -10.09 -11.32 -44.25
C ALA A 13 -9.69 -10.03 -43.52
N TYR A 14 -8.42 -9.58 -43.63
CA TYR A 14 -8.00 -8.29 -43.09
C TYR A 14 -8.77 -7.10 -43.66
N GLN A 15 -9.17 -7.16 -44.92
CA GLN A 15 -9.94 -6.11 -45.61
C GLN A 15 -11.44 -6.14 -45.28
N GLY A 16 -11.92 -7.15 -44.55
CA GLY A 16 -13.32 -7.31 -44.18
C GLY A 16 -13.80 -6.33 -43.10
N ALA A 17 -15.12 -6.35 -42.85
CA ALA A 17 -15.70 -5.63 -41.73
C ALA A 17 -15.31 -6.29 -40.38
N PRO A 18 -15.23 -5.52 -39.27
CA PRO A 18 -14.87 -6.08 -37.97
C PRO A 18 -15.96 -7.03 -37.43
N ASP A 19 -15.59 -8.29 -37.19
CA ASP A 19 -16.44 -9.30 -36.55
C ASP A 19 -15.66 -10.01 -35.43
N PRO A 20 -16.09 -9.97 -34.15
CA PRO A 20 -15.36 -10.57 -33.03
C PRO A 20 -15.04 -12.06 -33.18
N GLU A 21 -15.95 -12.86 -33.75
CA GLU A 21 -15.72 -14.30 -33.93
C GLU A 21 -14.72 -14.58 -35.06
N GLN A 22 -14.87 -13.86 -36.18
CA GLN A 22 -13.93 -13.94 -37.29
C GLN A 22 -12.55 -13.38 -36.92
N ASN A 23 -12.48 -12.34 -36.08
CA ASN A 23 -11.23 -11.73 -35.63
C ASN A 23 -10.34 -12.73 -34.89
N ASN A 24 -10.90 -13.54 -33.98
CA ASN A 24 -10.12 -14.58 -33.29
C ASN A 24 -9.53 -15.61 -34.27
N ARG A 25 -10.30 -16.00 -35.31
CA ARG A 25 -9.82 -16.91 -36.36
C ARG A 25 -8.71 -16.26 -37.18
N ILE A 26 -8.90 -15.00 -37.60
CA ILE A 26 -7.91 -14.20 -38.34
C ILE A 26 -6.59 -14.13 -37.56
N LEU A 27 -6.63 -13.78 -36.27
CA LEU A 27 -5.43 -13.68 -35.44
C LEU A 27 -4.74 -15.05 -35.26
N SER A 28 -5.51 -16.12 -35.01
CA SER A 28 -4.96 -17.48 -34.92
C SER A 28 -4.29 -17.93 -36.22
N SER A 29 -4.92 -17.70 -37.37
CA SER A 29 -4.34 -18.01 -38.68
C SER A 29 -3.10 -17.15 -38.97
N THR A 30 -3.10 -15.89 -38.53
CA THR A 30 -1.93 -15.00 -38.63
C THR A 30 -0.74 -15.56 -37.85
N THR A 31 -0.93 -15.97 -36.59
CA THR A 31 0.13 -16.58 -35.77
C THR A 31 0.66 -17.85 -36.44
N SER A 32 -0.21 -18.71 -36.96
CA SER A 32 0.22 -19.90 -37.70
C SER A 32 1.07 -19.52 -38.92
N LEU A 33 0.62 -18.57 -39.74
CA LEU A 33 1.36 -18.13 -40.93
C LEU A 33 2.73 -17.54 -40.57
N LEU A 34 2.81 -16.70 -39.54
CA LEU A 34 4.08 -16.13 -39.07
C LEU A 34 5.11 -17.20 -38.72
N THR A 35 4.70 -18.41 -38.33
CA THR A 35 5.60 -19.51 -37.94
C THR A 35 5.93 -20.50 -39.07
N THR A 36 5.05 -20.61 -40.07
CA THR A 36 5.17 -21.59 -41.16
C THR A 36 5.67 -21.01 -42.48
N LEU A 37 5.60 -19.69 -42.66
CA LEU A 37 6.09 -19.05 -43.88
C LEU A 37 7.61 -19.22 -44.01
N SER A 38 8.06 -19.65 -45.19
CA SER A 38 9.47 -19.94 -45.49
C SER A 38 10.21 -18.80 -46.18
N ASN A 39 9.49 -17.78 -46.66
CA ASN A 39 10.07 -16.59 -47.29
C ASN A 39 10.00 -15.38 -46.35
N PRO A 40 11.13 -14.78 -45.95
CA PRO A 40 11.18 -13.56 -45.14
C PRO A 40 10.35 -12.38 -45.70
N LEU A 41 10.22 -12.25 -47.02
CA LEU A 41 9.39 -11.21 -47.65
C LEU A 41 7.90 -11.39 -47.32
N ASN A 42 7.42 -12.62 -47.24
CA ASN A 42 6.03 -12.90 -46.90
C ASN A 42 5.75 -12.58 -45.42
N VAL A 43 6.73 -12.78 -44.53
CA VAL A 43 6.63 -12.37 -43.11
C VAL A 43 6.57 -10.84 -43.01
N THR A 44 7.39 -10.14 -43.79
CA THR A 44 7.41 -8.66 -43.88
C THR A 44 6.05 -8.13 -44.31
N LEU A 45 5.51 -8.66 -45.41
CA LEU A 45 4.20 -8.27 -45.95
C LEU A 45 3.07 -8.59 -44.99
N LEU A 46 3.05 -9.79 -44.39
CA LEU A 46 2.03 -10.17 -43.42
C LEU A 46 2.01 -9.24 -42.22
N THR A 47 3.18 -8.83 -41.73
CA THR A 47 3.31 -7.87 -40.62
C THR A 47 2.73 -6.50 -40.98
N SER A 48 3.12 -5.92 -42.13
CA SER A 48 2.59 -4.63 -42.60
C SER A 48 1.07 -4.67 -42.82
N HIS A 49 0.56 -5.74 -43.42
CA HIS A 49 -0.88 -5.92 -43.65
C HIS A 49 -1.66 -6.12 -42.35
N LEU A 50 -1.11 -6.79 -41.34
CA LEU A 50 -1.75 -6.93 -40.03
C LEU A 50 -1.90 -5.57 -39.34
N LEU A 51 -0.87 -4.72 -39.39
CA LEU A 51 -0.89 -3.41 -38.75
C LEU A 51 -1.80 -2.40 -39.45
N THR A 52 -2.07 -2.61 -40.75
CA THR A 52 -3.01 -1.79 -41.53
C THR A 52 -4.41 -2.39 -41.63
N ALA A 53 -4.68 -3.56 -41.03
CA ALA A 53 -5.90 -4.34 -41.22
C ALA A 53 -7.16 -3.64 -40.63
N PRO A 54 -8.11 -3.19 -41.48
CA PRO A 54 -9.35 -2.57 -41.00
C PRO A 54 -10.20 -3.48 -40.10
N ALA A 55 -10.23 -4.78 -40.38
CA ALA A 55 -10.99 -5.76 -39.58
C ALA A 55 -10.57 -5.80 -38.10
N ILE A 56 -9.32 -5.43 -37.80
CA ILE A 56 -8.75 -5.46 -36.44
C ILE A 56 -8.80 -4.06 -35.80
N TRP A 57 -8.44 -3.02 -36.56
CA TRP A 57 -8.24 -1.68 -36.00
C TRP A 57 -9.48 -0.77 -36.04
N ASN A 58 -10.52 -1.08 -36.83
CA ASN A 58 -11.72 -0.24 -36.90
C ASN A 58 -12.71 -0.42 -35.73
N LYS A 59 -12.68 -1.56 -35.02
CA LYS A 59 -13.49 -1.81 -33.82
C LYS A 59 -12.59 -2.29 -32.69
N LEU A 60 -12.17 -1.35 -31.85
CA LEU A 60 -11.16 -1.59 -30.83
C LEU A 60 -11.79 -2.02 -29.51
N ASP A 61 -11.38 -3.18 -29.00
CA ASP A 61 -11.71 -3.63 -27.64
C ASP A 61 -10.73 -3.02 -26.60
N GLY A 62 -10.31 -1.76 -26.82
CA GLY A 62 -9.32 -1.08 -25.99
C GLY A 62 -7.95 -1.77 -26.00
N LEU A 63 -7.34 -1.88 -24.81
CA LEU A 63 -6.00 -2.48 -24.67
C LEU A 63 -5.96 -3.98 -24.87
N ASP A 64 -7.10 -4.68 -24.87
CA ASP A 64 -7.14 -6.11 -25.19
C ASP A 64 -6.65 -6.38 -26.61
N THR A 65 -7.00 -5.52 -27.59
CA THR A 65 -6.46 -5.61 -28.95
C THR A 65 -4.95 -5.46 -28.95
N SER A 66 -4.41 -4.52 -28.16
CA SER A 66 -2.97 -4.29 -28.05
C SER A 66 -2.25 -5.50 -27.47
N LEU A 67 -2.79 -6.09 -26.39
CA LEU A 67 -2.24 -7.29 -25.78
C LEU A 67 -2.30 -8.50 -26.72
N ARG A 68 -3.36 -8.63 -27.54
CA ARG A 68 -3.47 -9.68 -28.55
C ARG A 68 -2.39 -9.55 -29.62
N ILE A 69 -2.12 -8.34 -30.10
CA ILE A 69 -1.03 -8.10 -31.07
C ILE A 69 0.33 -8.47 -30.46
N ILE A 70 0.64 -8.03 -29.23
CA ILE A 70 1.85 -8.45 -28.51
C ILE A 70 1.93 -9.98 -28.43
N SER A 71 0.81 -10.63 -28.09
CA SER A 71 0.72 -12.09 -27.92
C SER A 71 0.97 -12.85 -29.22
N ILE A 72 0.48 -12.37 -30.36
CA ILE A 72 0.71 -12.99 -31.68
C ILE A 72 2.20 -13.09 -31.98
N PHE A 73 2.91 -11.97 -31.85
CA PHE A 73 4.36 -11.93 -32.13
C PHE A 73 5.16 -12.68 -31.07
N ASN A 74 4.74 -12.65 -29.80
CA ASN A 74 5.34 -13.45 -28.73
C ASN A 74 5.22 -14.96 -29.01
N THR A 75 4.02 -15.46 -29.26
CA THR A 75 3.78 -16.87 -29.57
C THR A 75 4.49 -17.31 -30.85
N ALA A 76 4.47 -16.47 -31.90
CA ALA A 76 5.19 -16.76 -33.13
C ALA A 76 6.70 -16.86 -32.91
N ALA A 77 7.29 -15.90 -32.17
CA ALA A 77 8.72 -15.91 -31.84
C ALA A 77 9.13 -17.17 -31.05
N ILE A 78 8.37 -17.54 -30.01
CA ILE A 78 8.62 -18.78 -29.23
C ILE A 78 8.59 -20.01 -30.15
N THR A 79 7.63 -20.07 -31.07
CA THR A 79 7.45 -21.21 -31.97
C THR A 79 8.57 -21.30 -33.01
N VAL A 80 8.97 -20.17 -33.60
CA VAL A 80 10.10 -20.10 -34.55
C VAL A 80 11.39 -20.58 -33.89
N ARG A 81 11.65 -20.12 -32.67
CA ARG A 81 12.79 -20.58 -31.87
C ARG A 81 12.73 -22.08 -31.61
N LYS A 82 11.59 -22.59 -31.17
CA LYS A 82 11.40 -24.03 -30.91
C LYS A 82 11.69 -24.86 -32.17
N ASN A 83 11.14 -24.44 -33.32
CA ASN A 83 11.36 -25.10 -34.61
C ASN A 83 12.85 -25.07 -35.01
N GLN A 84 13.57 -23.98 -34.75
CA GLN A 84 15.00 -23.89 -35.03
C GLN A 84 15.82 -24.86 -34.16
N LEU A 85 15.53 -24.95 -32.85
CA LEU A 85 16.21 -25.86 -31.94
C LEU A 85 15.96 -27.34 -32.29
N GLU A 86 14.71 -27.69 -32.58
CA GLU A 86 14.32 -29.04 -33.00
C GLU A 86 14.93 -29.41 -34.38
N GLY A 87 15.05 -28.44 -35.28
CA GLY A 87 15.67 -28.60 -36.59
C GLY A 87 17.20 -28.76 -36.57
N GLN A 88 17.88 -28.25 -35.54
CA GLN A 88 19.33 -28.45 -35.35
C GLN A 88 19.69 -29.85 -34.84
N SER A 89 18.74 -30.54 -34.19
CA SER A 89 18.97 -31.82 -33.51
C SER A 89 18.78 -33.06 -34.41
N LYS A 90 18.28 -32.89 -35.64
CA LYS A 90 18.03 -34.02 -36.56
C LYS A 90 18.90 -33.91 -37.82
N PRO A 91 19.65 -34.96 -38.20
CA PRO A 91 20.33 -34.99 -39.49
C PRO A 91 19.28 -34.85 -40.60
N TYR A 92 19.65 -34.10 -41.64
CA TYR A 92 18.75 -33.74 -42.74
C TYR A 92 18.27 -34.99 -43.48
N ASP A 93 17.02 -35.39 -43.22
CA ASP A 93 16.38 -36.51 -43.88
C ASP A 93 15.44 -35.96 -44.97
N ALA A 94 15.74 -36.22 -46.24
CA ALA A 94 14.99 -35.67 -47.39
C ALA A 94 13.50 -36.09 -47.42
N TYR A 95 13.12 -37.10 -46.61
CA TYR A 95 11.78 -37.66 -46.52
C TYR A 95 10.95 -37.15 -45.33
N GLN A 96 11.53 -36.35 -44.42
CA GLN A 96 10.77 -35.72 -43.33
C GLN A 96 10.53 -34.23 -43.61
N PRO A 97 9.28 -33.75 -43.65
CA PRO A 97 9.01 -32.34 -43.82
C PRO A 97 9.62 -31.54 -42.65
N ARG A 98 10.40 -30.49 -42.97
CA ARG A 98 10.94 -29.58 -41.96
C ARG A 98 9.79 -29.06 -41.07
N GLN A 99 9.96 -29.14 -39.76
CA GLN A 99 9.03 -28.50 -38.83
C GLN A 99 9.23 -26.98 -38.89
N GLY A 100 8.17 -26.26 -39.30
CA GLY A 100 8.17 -24.79 -39.44
C GLY A 100 8.62 -24.27 -40.80
N GLY A 101 8.70 -22.94 -40.92
CA GLY A 101 9.07 -22.26 -42.17
C GLY A 101 10.55 -22.38 -42.59
N GLY A 102 11.43 -22.83 -41.69
CA GLY A 102 12.86 -22.98 -41.96
C GLY A 102 13.67 -21.68 -42.00
N ILE A 103 13.08 -20.57 -41.56
CA ILE A 103 13.76 -19.27 -41.36
C ILE A 103 14.40 -19.25 -39.98
N ALA A 104 15.66 -18.80 -39.87
CA ALA A 104 16.34 -18.63 -38.58
C ALA A 104 15.72 -17.48 -37.75
N CYS A 105 15.82 -17.53 -36.42
CA CYS A 105 15.26 -16.52 -35.51
C CYS A 105 15.66 -15.09 -35.88
N ASP A 106 16.96 -14.87 -36.19
CA ASP A 106 17.48 -13.56 -36.57
C ASP A 106 16.88 -13.05 -37.89
N GLU A 107 16.76 -13.91 -38.89
CA GLU A 107 16.18 -13.55 -40.19
C GLU A 107 14.68 -13.30 -40.08
N TRP A 108 13.99 -14.10 -39.27
CA TRP A 108 12.57 -13.93 -38.98
C TRP A 108 12.30 -12.61 -38.25
N ALA A 109 13.07 -12.31 -37.20
CA ALA A 109 12.92 -11.07 -36.45
C ALA A 109 13.22 -9.85 -37.34
N LYS A 110 14.28 -9.89 -38.15
CA LYS A 110 14.58 -8.83 -39.15
C LYS A 110 13.43 -8.65 -40.14
N ALA A 111 12.80 -9.74 -40.60
CA ALA A 111 11.66 -9.67 -41.50
C ALA A 111 10.43 -9.03 -40.86
N VAL A 112 10.12 -9.38 -39.61
CA VAL A 112 9.04 -8.76 -38.84
C VAL A 112 9.27 -7.26 -38.69
N ILE A 113 10.48 -6.85 -38.29
CA ILE A 113 10.82 -5.42 -38.11
C ILE A 113 10.76 -4.65 -39.43
N LYS A 114 11.19 -5.24 -40.55
CA LYS A 114 11.05 -4.61 -41.87
C LYS A 114 9.60 -4.37 -42.27
N GLY A 115 8.64 -5.08 -41.67
CA GLY A 115 7.21 -4.88 -41.90
C GLY A 115 6.64 -3.66 -41.15
N LEU A 116 7.42 -3.03 -40.28
CA LEU A 116 7.05 -1.81 -39.55
C LEU A 116 7.29 -0.59 -40.44
N ASP A 117 6.36 -0.36 -41.37
CA ASP A 117 6.44 0.74 -42.33
C ASP A 117 5.83 2.05 -41.80
N ASP A 118 6.06 3.15 -42.52
CA ASP A 118 5.57 4.49 -42.15
C ASP A 118 4.06 4.68 -42.37
N ARG A 119 3.33 3.65 -42.83
CA ARG A 119 1.87 3.72 -43.01
C ARG A 119 1.14 3.58 -41.68
N THR A 120 1.84 3.12 -40.65
CA THR A 120 1.26 2.80 -39.35
C THR A 120 1.92 3.66 -38.27
N PRO A 121 1.14 4.10 -37.26
CA PRO A 121 1.66 4.97 -36.22
C PRO A 121 2.69 4.24 -35.35
N ARG A 122 3.67 4.98 -34.84
CA ARG A 122 4.80 4.42 -34.06
C ARG A 122 4.37 3.58 -32.86
N TRP A 123 3.25 3.92 -32.20
CA TRP A 123 2.76 3.13 -31.06
C TRP A 123 2.36 1.70 -31.43
N GLN A 124 1.97 1.43 -32.68
CA GLN A 124 1.72 0.05 -33.14
C GLN A 124 3.02 -0.72 -33.36
N HIS A 125 4.09 -0.05 -33.80
CA HIS A 125 5.42 -0.66 -33.94
C HIS A 125 5.92 -1.18 -32.59
N ILE A 126 5.70 -0.41 -31.52
CA ILE A 126 6.05 -0.79 -30.15
C ILE A 126 5.42 -2.13 -29.77
N LEU A 127 4.15 -2.39 -30.14
CA LEU A 127 3.45 -3.65 -29.84
C LEU A 127 4.15 -4.87 -30.46
N VAL A 128 4.58 -4.72 -31.71
CA VAL A 128 5.26 -5.79 -32.46
C VAL A 128 6.64 -6.05 -31.87
N ILE A 129 7.44 -5.00 -31.66
CA ILE A 129 8.80 -5.10 -31.10
C ILE A 129 8.74 -5.73 -29.71
N CYS A 130 7.79 -5.30 -28.87
CA CYS A 130 7.52 -5.87 -27.55
C CYS A 130 7.24 -7.38 -27.62
N GLY A 131 6.33 -7.80 -28.51
CA GLY A 131 6.02 -9.22 -28.71
C GLY A 131 7.24 -10.05 -29.13
N VAL A 132 8.04 -9.56 -30.08
CA VAL A 132 9.27 -10.22 -30.53
C VAL A 132 10.29 -10.34 -29.38
N LEU A 133 10.53 -9.26 -28.63
CA LEU A 133 11.47 -9.27 -27.50
C LEU A 133 11.03 -10.25 -26.41
N ILE A 134 9.76 -10.26 -26.02
CA ILE A 134 9.25 -11.18 -24.99
C ILE A 134 9.37 -12.64 -25.45
N GLY A 135 9.03 -12.93 -26.70
CA GLY A 135 9.06 -14.30 -27.21
C GLY A 135 10.47 -14.85 -27.40
N MET A 136 11.40 -14.00 -27.85
CA MET A 136 12.78 -14.41 -28.12
C MET A 136 13.69 -14.39 -26.88
N GLU A 137 13.55 -13.38 -26.01
CA GLU A 137 14.45 -13.13 -24.89
C GLU A 137 13.82 -13.41 -23.52
N GLY A 138 12.50 -13.42 -23.40
CA GLY A 138 11.82 -13.71 -22.14
C GLY A 138 12.13 -15.11 -21.62
N GLN A 139 12.11 -15.28 -20.30
CA GLN A 139 12.48 -16.53 -19.61
C GLN A 139 13.89 -17.04 -19.98
N GLU A 140 14.84 -16.11 -20.13
CA GLU A 140 16.25 -16.40 -20.44
C GLU A 140 16.45 -17.25 -21.69
N ARG A 141 15.52 -17.12 -22.65
CA ARG A 141 15.58 -17.89 -23.89
C ARG A 141 16.87 -17.55 -24.67
N GLN A 142 17.22 -16.28 -24.86
CA GLN A 142 18.36 -15.89 -25.72
C GLN A 142 18.17 -16.39 -27.16
N GLY A 143 17.09 -15.97 -27.80
CA GLY A 143 16.71 -16.41 -29.15
C GLY A 143 17.42 -15.65 -30.27
N LEU A 144 17.97 -14.48 -29.95
CA LEU A 144 18.58 -13.58 -30.91
C LEU A 144 20.09 -13.50 -30.74
N SER A 145 20.80 -13.20 -31.83
CA SER A 145 22.18 -12.76 -31.72
C SER A 145 22.30 -11.47 -30.91
N ARG A 146 23.40 -11.31 -30.16
CA ARG A 146 23.65 -10.14 -29.30
C ARG A 146 23.47 -8.81 -30.05
N GLY A 147 23.97 -8.72 -31.29
CA GLY A 147 23.85 -7.50 -32.10
C GLY A 147 22.41 -7.19 -32.49
N LEU A 148 21.63 -8.19 -32.88
CA LEU A 148 20.23 -8.00 -33.24
C LEU A 148 19.37 -7.68 -32.01
N ARG A 149 19.63 -8.34 -30.87
CA ARG A 149 18.99 -8.01 -29.60
C ARG A 149 19.17 -6.53 -29.25
N VAL A 150 20.41 -6.04 -29.23
CA VAL A 150 20.71 -4.62 -28.96
C VAL A 150 19.99 -3.70 -29.94
N THR A 151 19.96 -4.06 -31.23
CA THR A 151 19.24 -3.30 -32.26
C THR A 151 17.73 -3.22 -31.97
N LEU A 152 17.11 -4.32 -31.52
CA LEU A 152 15.69 -4.33 -31.14
C LEU A 152 15.42 -3.54 -29.87
N GLU A 153 16.31 -3.60 -28.88
CA GLU A 153 16.20 -2.81 -27.65
C GLU A 153 16.21 -1.30 -27.99
N HIS A 154 17.17 -0.82 -28.81
CA HIS A 154 17.18 0.57 -29.25
C HIS A 154 15.97 0.93 -30.13
N ALA A 155 15.54 0.02 -31.01
CA ALA A 155 14.34 0.24 -31.83
C ALA A 155 13.08 0.40 -30.96
N MET A 156 12.96 -0.38 -29.88
CA MET A 156 11.87 -0.25 -28.91
C MET A 156 11.87 1.14 -28.27
N VAL A 157 13.01 1.58 -27.71
CA VAL A 157 13.12 2.89 -27.04
C VAL A 157 12.92 4.04 -28.02
N THR A 158 13.49 3.94 -29.23
CA THR A 158 13.30 4.94 -30.29
C THR A 158 11.81 5.06 -30.66
N ALA A 159 11.12 3.93 -30.86
CA ALA A 159 9.70 3.93 -31.17
C ALA A 159 8.85 4.50 -30.01
N VAL A 160 9.21 4.22 -28.76
CA VAL A 160 8.58 4.81 -27.56
C VAL A 160 8.76 6.33 -27.55
N ASN A 161 9.99 6.83 -27.69
CA ASN A 161 10.27 8.27 -27.66
C ASN A 161 9.52 9.01 -28.79
N LEU A 162 9.56 8.48 -30.02
CA LEU A 162 8.83 9.07 -31.15
C LEU A 162 7.30 9.05 -30.95
N ALA A 163 6.77 8.02 -30.32
CA ALA A 163 5.34 7.94 -30.02
C ALA A 163 4.92 8.92 -28.89
N LEU A 164 5.82 9.20 -27.93
CA LEU A 164 5.61 10.21 -26.90
C LEU A 164 5.63 11.63 -27.47
N ASP A 165 6.56 11.93 -28.40
CA ASP A 165 6.61 13.23 -29.07
C ASP A 165 5.35 13.51 -29.91
N CYS A 166 4.72 12.45 -30.42
CA CYS A 166 3.50 12.49 -31.20
C CYS A 166 2.22 12.18 -30.37
N ALA A 167 2.25 12.31 -29.03
CA ALA A 167 1.18 11.87 -28.15
C ALA A 167 -0.23 12.41 -28.51
N SER A 168 -0.32 13.63 -29.06
CA SER A 168 -1.59 14.22 -29.53
C SER A 168 -2.24 13.41 -30.66
N THR A 169 -1.45 12.75 -31.50
CA THR A 169 -1.92 11.92 -32.62
C THR A 169 -2.16 10.47 -32.24
N ALA A 170 -1.54 9.98 -31.15
CA ALA A 170 -1.69 8.60 -30.67
C ALA A 170 -3.06 8.35 -29.98
N GLY A 171 -3.68 9.41 -29.46
CA GLY A 171 -4.93 9.33 -28.72
C GLY A 171 -4.81 8.51 -27.42
N ILE A 172 -5.96 8.22 -26.80
CA ILE A 172 -6.03 7.47 -25.53
C ILE A 172 -5.53 6.04 -25.70
N LEU A 173 -5.93 5.39 -26.80
CA LEU A 173 -5.51 4.01 -27.08
C LEU A 173 -4.00 3.92 -27.27
N GLY A 174 -3.40 4.73 -28.15
CA GLY A 174 -1.98 4.65 -28.43
C GLY A 174 -1.10 4.92 -27.21
N SER A 175 -1.51 5.86 -26.35
CA SER A 175 -0.87 6.14 -25.07
C SER A 175 -0.89 4.92 -24.13
N GLY A 176 -2.06 4.29 -23.97
CA GLY A 176 -2.19 3.09 -23.14
C GLY A 176 -1.46 1.87 -23.73
N SER A 177 -1.46 1.72 -25.06
CA SER A 177 -0.75 0.66 -25.79
C SER A 177 0.76 0.75 -25.59
N LEU A 178 1.30 1.97 -25.66
CA LEU A 178 2.71 2.26 -25.38
C LEU A 178 3.07 1.86 -23.94
N VAL A 179 2.29 2.32 -22.96
CA VAL A 179 2.55 2.02 -21.53
C VAL A 179 2.49 0.52 -21.28
N LEU A 180 1.48 -0.17 -21.83
CA LEU A 180 1.34 -1.62 -21.71
C LEU A 180 2.55 -2.35 -22.30
N ALA A 181 2.93 -2.02 -23.52
CA ALA A 181 4.04 -2.67 -24.21
C ALA A 181 5.38 -2.41 -23.51
N LEU A 182 5.63 -1.17 -23.10
CA LEU A 182 6.84 -0.84 -22.35
C LEU A 182 6.85 -1.56 -21.01
N ASN A 183 5.73 -1.64 -20.28
CA ASN A 183 5.65 -2.37 -19.00
C ASN A 183 6.10 -3.83 -19.13
N HIS A 184 5.75 -4.50 -20.24
CA HIS A 184 6.18 -5.87 -20.48
C HIS A 184 7.62 -6.00 -21.00
N ALA A 185 8.09 -5.06 -21.82
CA ALA A 185 9.41 -5.11 -22.42
C ALA A 185 10.52 -4.56 -21.49
N PHE A 186 10.19 -3.65 -20.59
CA PHE A 186 11.15 -2.92 -19.75
C PHE A 186 12.13 -3.83 -18.98
N PRO A 187 11.70 -4.95 -18.37
CA PRO A 187 12.61 -5.88 -17.71
C PRO A 187 13.65 -6.53 -18.63
N LEU A 188 13.38 -6.58 -19.94
CA LEU A 188 14.25 -7.21 -20.95
C LEU A 188 15.31 -6.24 -21.50
N LEU A 189 15.07 -4.94 -21.38
CA LEU A 189 15.99 -3.89 -21.84
C LEU A 189 17.23 -3.83 -20.95
N SER A 190 18.39 -3.63 -21.57
CA SER A 190 19.64 -3.34 -20.86
C SER A 190 19.60 -1.94 -20.21
N ASP A 191 20.36 -1.75 -19.13
CA ASP A 191 20.34 -0.48 -18.37
C ASP A 191 20.80 0.72 -19.21
N GLY A 192 21.76 0.51 -20.12
CA GLY A 192 22.19 1.54 -21.08
C GLY A 192 21.03 2.01 -21.95
N VAL A 193 20.25 1.07 -22.51
CA VAL A 193 19.09 1.40 -23.35
C VAL A 193 17.95 2.01 -22.53
N ARG A 194 17.73 1.57 -21.29
CA ARG A 194 16.72 2.19 -20.40
C ARG A 194 17.00 3.67 -20.19
N SER A 195 18.28 4.06 -20.05
CA SER A 195 18.66 5.46 -19.84
C SER A 195 18.35 6.40 -21.03
N GLU A 196 18.09 5.85 -22.22
CA GLU A 196 17.74 6.61 -23.43
C GLU A 196 16.23 6.95 -23.50
N LEU A 197 15.40 6.40 -22.61
CA LEU A 197 13.98 6.71 -22.57
C LEU A 197 13.75 8.17 -22.16
N ASN A 198 12.84 8.84 -22.87
CA ASN A 198 12.38 10.18 -22.50
C ASN A 198 11.41 10.10 -21.31
N TYR A 199 11.95 9.98 -20.10
CA TYR A 199 11.16 9.87 -18.86
C TYR A 199 10.30 11.10 -18.61
N ASP A 200 10.74 12.29 -19.02
CA ASP A 200 9.99 13.55 -18.86
C ASP A 200 8.66 13.49 -19.63
N ALA A 201 8.68 12.99 -20.87
CA ALA A 201 7.46 12.80 -21.65
C ALA A 201 6.64 11.59 -21.21
N PHE A 202 7.30 10.54 -20.69
CA PHE A 202 6.66 9.28 -20.33
C PHE A 202 5.87 9.34 -19.01
N LEU A 203 6.39 10.03 -17.99
CA LEU A 203 5.88 9.93 -16.61
C LEU A 203 4.37 10.16 -16.52
N MET A 204 3.90 11.29 -17.05
CA MET A 204 2.48 11.63 -16.97
C MET A 204 1.60 10.74 -17.83
N VAL A 205 2.10 10.19 -18.94
CA VAL A 205 1.38 9.22 -19.77
C VAL A 205 1.13 7.93 -18.97
N ALA A 206 2.12 7.46 -18.23
CA ALA A 206 2.01 6.26 -17.40
C ALA A 206 1.06 6.47 -16.21
N VAL A 207 1.18 7.59 -15.48
CA VAL A 207 0.31 7.93 -14.34
C VAL A 207 -1.15 8.10 -14.77
N ARG A 208 -1.39 8.77 -15.91
CA ARG A 208 -2.74 8.91 -16.47
C ARG A 208 -3.30 7.58 -16.96
N THR A 209 -2.48 6.71 -17.56
CA THR A 209 -2.93 5.36 -17.97
C THR A 209 -3.42 4.55 -16.77
N MET A 210 -2.72 4.61 -15.63
CA MET A 210 -3.10 3.93 -14.38
C MET A 210 -4.48 4.36 -13.86
N THR A 211 -4.82 5.64 -14.00
CA THR A 211 -6.04 6.24 -13.41
C THR A 211 -7.21 6.31 -14.40
N SER A 212 -6.91 6.30 -15.70
CA SER A 212 -7.86 6.37 -16.82
C SER A 212 -8.89 5.23 -16.89
N ALA A 213 -9.75 5.30 -17.92
CA ALA A 213 -10.73 4.27 -18.26
C ALA A 213 -10.12 2.87 -18.47
N GLU A 214 -8.86 2.74 -18.88
CA GLU A 214 -8.16 1.46 -19.04
C GLU A 214 -7.55 0.93 -17.74
N GLY A 215 -7.25 1.85 -16.81
CA GLY A 215 -6.82 1.56 -15.45
C GLY A 215 -8.00 1.58 -14.47
N TYR A 216 -7.83 2.27 -13.33
CA TYR A 216 -8.78 2.28 -12.22
C TYR A 216 -10.06 3.11 -12.43
N GLN A 217 -10.26 3.68 -13.63
CA GLN A 217 -11.46 4.44 -13.99
C GLN A 217 -11.76 5.57 -12.99
N GLU A 218 -10.75 6.26 -12.47
CA GLU A 218 -10.90 7.30 -11.44
C GLU A 218 -11.73 6.87 -10.21
N GLY A 219 -11.82 5.56 -9.95
CA GLY A 219 -12.66 4.99 -8.88
C GLY A 219 -14.16 4.92 -9.19
N TYR A 220 -14.63 5.20 -10.41
CA TYR A 220 -16.07 5.16 -10.77
C TYR A 220 -16.75 3.82 -10.50
N PHE A 221 -16.00 2.71 -10.50
CA PHE A 221 -16.53 1.40 -10.14
C PHE A 221 -17.07 1.36 -8.70
N ILE A 222 -16.51 2.14 -7.77
CA ILE A 222 -16.98 2.22 -6.37
C ILE A 222 -18.37 2.84 -6.31
N GLN A 223 -18.61 3.88 -7.12
CA GLN A 223 -19.91 4.54 -7.21
C GLN A 223 -20.94 3.62 -7.87
N ALA A 224 -20.55 2.87 -8.91
CA ALA A 224 -21.44 1.92 -9.58
C ALA A 224 -21.96 0.83 -8.62
N ILE A 225 -21.12 0.38 -7.68
CA ILE A 225 -21.50 -0.63 -6.67
C ILE A 225 -22.64 -0.13 -5.79
N ASP A 226 -22.64 1.14 -5.40
CA ASP A 226 -23.67 1.68 -4.50
C ASP A 226 -25.11 1.51 -5.04
N TYR A 227 -25.29 1.63 -6.36
CA TYR A 227 -26.59 1.45 -7.02
C TYR A 227 -27.12 0.01 -6.94
N ASP A 228 -26.23 -0.97 -6.88
CA ASP A 228 -26.57 -2.40 -6.87
C ASP A 228 -26.58 -3.01 -5.46
N VAL A 229 -25.97 -2.34 -4.48
CA VAL A 229 -26.06 -2.72 -3.06
C VAL A 229 -27.46 -2.37 -2.55
N LYS A 230 -28.21 -3.40 -2.16
CA LYS A 230 -29.57 -3.28 -1.66
C LYS A 230 -29.67 -3.78 -0.23
N GLN A 231 -30.60 -3.23 0.54
CA GLN A 231 -30.96 -3.80 1.83
C GLN A 231 -31.80 -5.06 1.57
N ALA A 232 -31.34 -6.20 2.09
CA ALA A 232 -32.06 -7.48 2.06
C ALA A 232 -32.88 -7.66 3.34
N SER A 233 -33.47 -8.84 3.54
CA SER A 233 -34.26 -9.16 4.74
C SER A 233 -33.46 -8.89 6.02
N GLY A 234 -33.95 -7.98 6.87
CA GLY A 234 -33.29 -7.52 8.10
C GLY A 234 -32.45 -6.25 7.89
N SER A 235 -31.36 -6.13 8.65
CA SER A 235 -30.37 -5.02 8.54
C SER A 235 -29.20 -5.35 7.59
N LYS A 236 -29.29 -6.43 6.81
CA LYS A 236 -28.19 -6.89 5.96
C LYS A 236 -28.17 -6.20 4.60
N PHE A 237 -26.99 -5.87 4.11
CA PHE A 237 -26.73 -5.46 2.73
C PHE A 237 -26.43 -6.67 1.85
N ASP A 238 -27.10 -6.72 0.71
CA ASP A 238 -26.88 -7.70 -0.35
C ASP A 238 -26.32 -7.02 -1.61
N TRP A 239 -25.22 -7.56 -2.09
CA TRP A 239 -24.62 -7.19 -3.36
C TRP A 239 -24.44 -8.45 -4.21
N SER A 240 -25.49 -8.72 -5.01
CA SER A 240 -25.59 -9.94 -5.80
C SER A 240 -24.46 -10.09 -6.82
N ALA A 241 -23.93 -11.31 -6.96
CA ALA A 241 -22.97 -11.68 -8.00
C ALA A 241 -23.54 -11.58 -9.43
N LYS A 242 -24.87 -11.42 -9.59
CA LYS A 242 -25.50 -11.24 -10.90
C LYS A 242 -25.60 -9.76 -11.32
N SER A 243 -25.27 -8.83 -10.42
CA SER A 243 -25.39 -7.38 -10.61
C SER A 243 -24.51 -6.84 -11.73
N ALA A 244 -24.89 -5.69 -12.28
CA ALA A 244 -24.15 -5.05 -13.37
C ALA A 244 -22.80 -4.50 -12.88
N SER A 245 -22.78 -3.88 -11.70
CA SER A 245 -21.58 -3.39 -11.02
C SER A 245 -20.57 -4.51 -10.76
N PHE A 246 -21.00 -5.69 -10.32
CA PHE A 246 -20.07 -6.80 -10.10
C PHE A 246 -19.49 -7.34 -11.42
N ARG A 247 -20.30 -7.46 -12.48
CA ARG A 247 -19.78 -7.82 -13.82
C ARG A 247 -18.80 -6.79 -14.35
N GLN A 248 -19.08 -5.49 -14.15
CA GLN A 248 -18.15 -4.42 -14.49
C GLN A 248 -16.84 -4.53 -13.69
N LEU A 249 -16.93 -4.85 -12.40
CA LEU A 249 -15.76 -5.05 -11.55
C LEU A 249 -14.92 -6.25 -11.99
N GLN A 250 -15.55 -7.36 -12.37
CA GLN A 250 -14.85 -8.51 -12.95
C GLN A 250 -14.19 -8.16 -14.29
N LYS A 251 -14.83 -7.35 -15.13
CA LYS A 251 -14.23 -6.84 -16.37
C LYS A 251 -13.02 -5.96 -16.08
N LEU A 252 -13.12 -5.09 -15.07
CA LEU A 252 -12.03 -4.23 -14.62
C LEU A 252 -10.82 -5.06 -14.14
N ALA A 253 -11.04 -6.08 -13.31
CA ALA A 253 -9.98 -6.97 -12.82
C ALA A 253 -9.22 -7.68 -13.95
N LYS A 254 -9.89 -7.96 -15.07
CA LYS A 254 -9.32 -8.63 -16.24
C LYS A 254 -8.56 -7.70 -17.19
N LYS A 255 -8.63 -6.38 -17.02
CA LYS A 255 -7.97 -5.46 -17.93
C LYS A 255 -6.45 -5.65 -17.91
N PRO A 256 -5.76 -5.56 -19.07
CA PRO A 256 -4.32 -5.77 -19.16
C PRO A 256 -3.51 -4.90 -18.18
N VAL A 257 -3.84 -3.61 -18.05
CA VAL A 257 -3.17 -2.68 -17.15
C VAL A 257 -3.34 -3.06 -15.68
N ILE A 258 -4.56 -3.47 -15.28
CA ILE A 258 -4.84 -3.87 -13.89
C ILE A 258 -4.12 -5.18 -13.54
N SER A 259 -4.14 -6.16 -14.45
CA SER A 259 -3.45 -7.44 -14.25
C SER A 259 -1.92 -7.31 -14.12
N SER A 260 -1.34 -6.25 -14.71
CA SER A 260 0.10 -5.96 -14.72
C SER A 260 0.46 -4.72 -13.90
N MET A 261 -0.39 -4.34 -12.94
CA MET A 261 -0.23 -3.11 -12.15
C MET A 261 1.02 -3.10 -11.27
N GLY A 262 1.42 -4.25 -10.72
CA GLY A 262 2.63 -4.36 -9.91
C GLY A 262 3.90 -3.95 -10.67
N PRO A 263 4.17 -4.54 -11.85
CA PRO A 263 5.21 -4.03 -12.76
C PRO A 263 5.03 -2.57 -13.18
N LEU A 264 3.79 -2.14 -13.49
CA LEU A 264 3.55 -0.77 -13.96
C LEU A 264 3.88 0.28 -12.90
N SER A 265 3.47 0.07 -11.65
CA SER A 265 3.81 0.97 -10.54
C SER A 265 5.31 1.07 -10.30
N ARG A 266 6.06 -0.02 -10.51
CA ARG A 266 7.54 0.00 -10.46
C ARG A 266 8.16 0.75 -11.64
N LEU A 267 7.58 0.63 -12.84
CA LEU A 267 8.00 1.41 -14.00
C LEU A 267 7.74 2.91 -13.79
N ILE A 268 6.59 3.29 -13.22
CA ILE A 268 6.30 4.68 -12.86
C ILE A 268 7.27 5.17 -11.78
N ALA A 269 7.54 4.38 -10.75
CA ALA A 269 8.53 4.69 -9.72
C ALA A 269 9.92 4.93 -10.32
N HIS A 270 10.35 4.05 -11.22
CA HIS A 270 11.61 4.21 -11.94
C HIS A 270 11.63 5.46 -12.82
N ALA A 271 10.51 5.81 -13.47
CA ALA A 271 10.41 7.06 -14.21
C ALA A 271 10.57 8.28 -13.31
N ILE A 272 9.94 8.31 -12.12
CA ILE A 272 10.11 9.39 -11.13
C ILE A 272 11.56 9.55 -10.68
N GLU A 273 12.29 8.44 -10.55
CA GLU A 273 13.70 8.47 -10.16
C GLU A 273 14.60 9.06 -11.27
N ASN A 274 14.18 8.98 -12.53
CA ASN A 274 14.99 9.31 -13.71
C ASN A 274 14.50 10.51 -14.54
N VAL A 275 13.38 11.15 -14.17
CA VAL A 275 13.00 12.44 -14.78
C VAL A 275 14.05 13.51 -14.51
N ARG A 276 14.27 14.37 -15.51
CA ARG A 276 15.20 15.49 -15.43
C ARG A 276 14.52 16.73 -14.86
N ASN A 277 13.24 16.92 -15.18
CA ASN A 277 12.45 18.01 -14.62
C ASN A 277 11.74 17.57 -13.31
N PRO A 278 12.20 18.05 -12.13
CA PRO A 278 11.60 17.68 -10.85
C PRO A 278 10.13 18.13 -10.72
N LEU A 279 9.69 19.15 -11.46
CA LEU A 279 8.30 19.62 -11.44
C LEU A 279 7.32 18.57 -12.00
N LEU A 280 7.78 17.64 -12.84
CA LEU A 280 6.94 16.54 -13.29
C LEU A 280 6.64 15.53 -12.17
N VAL A 281 7.54 15.41 -11.18
CA VAL A 281 7.27 14.62 -9.96
C VAL A 281 6.16 15.28 -9.14
N VAL A 282 6.14 16.62 -9.10
CA VAL A 282 5.06 17.40 -8.47
C VAL A 282 3.73 17.18 -9.19
N GLU A 283 3.70 17.25 -10.52
CA GLU A 283 2.48 16.99 -11.31
C GLU A 283 1.97 15.56 -11.10
N ALA A 284 2.86 14.56 -11.12
CA ALA A 284 2.50 13.17 -10.86
C ALA A 284 1.90 12.97 -9.46
N ARG A 285 2.49 13.62 -8.44
CA ARG A 285 2.00 13.61 -7.06
C ARG A 285 0.60 14.23 -6.95
N GLU A 286 0.35 15.36 -7.62
CA GLU A 286 -0.95 16.03 -7.62
C GLU A 286 -2.03 15.17 -8.28
N HIS A 287 -1.70 14.50 -9.38
CA HIS A 287 -2.62 13.57 -10.06
C HIS A 287 -2.97 12.37 -9.16
N LEU A 288 -2.00 11.81 -8.44
CA LEU A 288 -2.24 10.74 -7.46
C LEU A 288 -3.08 11.22 -6.26
N LEU A 289 -2.87 12.45 -5.80
CA LEU A 289 -3.68 13.03 -4.74
C LEU A 289 -5.14 13.18 -5.19
N ALA A 290 -5.38 13.67 -6.40
CA ALA A 290 -6.73 13.76 -6.97
C ALA A 290 -7.38 12.37 -7.07
N PHE A 291 -6.64 11.37 -7.54
CA PHE A 291 -7.11 9.98 -7.64
C PHE A 291 -7.50 9.39 -6.28
N THR A 292 -6.62 9.46 -5.28
CA THR A 292 -6.91 8.90 -3.94
C THR A 292 -8.05 9.65 -3.25
N THR A 293 -8.13 10.97 -3.41
CA THR A 293 -9.25 11.78 -2.92
C THR A 293 -10.56 11.33 -3.58
N GLY A 294 -10.53 11.10 -4.90
CA GLY A 294 -11.66 10.59 -5.66
C GLY A 294 -12.11 9.19 -5.24
N ILE A 295 -11.19 8.31 -4.83
CA ILE A 295 -11.51 7.00 -4.24
C ILE A 295 -12.18 7.17 -2.88
N SER A 296 -11.58 7.94 -1.97
CA SER A 296 -12.09 8.14 -0.61
C SER A 296 -13.51 8.73 -0.62
N GLN A 297 -13.75 9.76 -1.43
CA GLN A 297 -15.07 10.39 -1.56
C GLN A 297 -16.14 9.43 -2.12
N LYS A 298 -15.77 8.60 -3.10
CA LYS A 298 -16.71 7.60 -3.66
C LYS A 298 -16.99 6.48 -2.67
N TRP A 299 -15.99 6.07 -1.88
CA TRP A 299 -16.16 5.10 -0.80
C TRP A 299 -17.07 5.65 0.29
N GLN A 300 -16.87 6.90 0.73
CA GLN A 300 -17.71 7.56 1.73
C GLN A 300 -19.20 7.59 1.39
N ARG A 301 -19.54 7.64 0.09
CA ARG A 301 -20.93 7.64 -0.39
C ARG A 301 -21.50 6.25 -0.62
N ASN A 302 -20.69 5.20 -0.47
CA ASN A 302 -21.09 3.83 -0.72
C ASN A 302 -21.66 3.22 0.57
N LYS A 303 -22.82 2.56 0.49
CA LYS A 303 -23.45 1.87 1.64
C LYS A 303 -22.53 0.87 2.36
N LEU A 304 -21.59 0.24 1.64
CA LEU A 304 -20.63 -0.69 2.24
C LEU A 304 -19.62 -0.01 3.18
N SER A 305 -19.46 1.32 3.10
CA SER A 305 -18.61 2.08 4.02
C SER A 305 -19.24 2.27 5.41
N GLU A 306 -20.54 1.99 5.54
CA GLU A 306 -21.28 2.02 6.81
C GLU A 306 -21.07 0.75 7.64
N VAL A 307 -20.44 -0.28 7.07
CA VAL A 307 -20.19 -1.55 7.75
C VAL A 307 -18.77 -1.57 8.30
N ASP A 308 -18.67 -1.71 9.62
CA ASP A 308 -17.39 -1.88 10.30
C ASP A 308 -16.77 -3.26 9.96
N PRO A 309 -15.43 -3.37 9.77
CA PRO A 309 -14.76 -4.64 9.54
C PRO A 309 -15.10 -5.74 10.56
N SER A 310 -15.33 -5.37 11.82
CA SER A 310 -15.67 -6.31 12.90
C SER A 310 -17.11 -6.86 12.80
N GLU A 311 -17.99 -6.19 12.05
CA GLU A 311 -19.43 -6.48 11.98
C GLU A 311 -19.88 -7.00 10.61
N GLU A 312 -18.94 -7.25 9.70
CA GLU A 312 -19.22 -7.66 8.31
C GLU A 312 -20.08 -8.93 8.24
N SER A 313 -19.83 -9.92 9.09
CA SER A 313 -20.63 -11.15 9.14
C SER A 313 -22.08 -10.93 9.58
N THR A 314 -22.32 -9.85 10.33
CA THR A 314 -23.64 -9.44 10.84
C THR A 314 -24.41 -8.62 9.83
N PHE A 315 -23.75 -7.73 9.08
CA PHE A 315 -24.41 -6.79 8.18
C PHE A 315 -24.31 -7.14 6.69
N LEU A 316 -23.52 -8.13 6.28
CA LEU A 316 -23.43 -8.54 4.88
C LEU A 316 -24.05 -9.92 4.67
N THR A 317 -24.62 -10.14 3.48
CA THR A 317 -25.10 -11.48 3.09
C THR A 317 -23.92 -12.44 2.86
N PRO A 318 -24.10 -13.76 3.05
CA PRO A 318 -23.05 -14.75 2.79
C PRO A 318 -22.49 -14.69 1.37
N ASP A 319 -23.35 -14.44 0.39
CA ASP A 319 -22.98 -14.28 -1.01
C ASP A 319 -22.09 -13.05 -1.20
N THR A 320 -22.44 -11.92 -0.57
CA THR A 320 -21.63 -10.70 -0.62
C THR A 320 -20.25 -10.95 -0.03
N LEU A 321 -20.20 -11.52 1.18
CA LEU A 321 -18.96 -11.79 1.91
C LEU A 321 -17.99 -12.71 1.17
N ARG A 322 -18.51 -13.75 0.51
CA ARG A 322 -17.68 -14.81 -0.08
C ARG A 322 -17.35 -14.58 -1.56
N ILE A 323 -18.18 -13.82 -2.27
CA ILE A 323 -18.09 -13.72 -3.74
C ILE A 323 -17.74 -12.31 -4.18
N THR A 324 -18.57 -11.32 -3.85
CA THR A 324 -18.47 -9.98 -4.46
C THR A 324 -17.48 -9.08 -3.72
N PHE A 325 -17.56 -9.05 -2.39
CA PHE A 325 -16.72 -8.23 -1.53
C PHE A 325 -15.21 -8.55 -1.63
N PRO A 326 -14.76 -9.82 -1.70
CA PRO A 326 -13.34 -10.12 -1.85
C PRO A 326 -12.71 -9.58 -3.13
N VAL A 327 -13.46 -9.57 -4.25
CA VAL A 327 -12.98 -9.04 -5.54
C VAL A 327 -12.81 -7.52 -5.48
N LEU A 328 -13.75 -6.83 -4.83
CA LEU A 328 -13.64 -5.38 -4.58
C LEU A 328 -12.36 -5.06 -3.80
N TRP A 329 -12.15 -5.75 -2.68
CA TRP A 329 -10.93 -5.55 -1.88
C TRP A 329 -9.66 -5.90 -2.62
N GLN A 330 -9.67 -6.91 -3.49
CA GLN A 330 -8.48 -7.23 -4.28
C GLN A 330 -8.09 -6.10 -5.23
N ILE A 331 -9.08 -5.44 -5.85
CA ILE A 331 -8.83 -4.28 -6.73
C ILE A 331 -8.35 -3.07 -5.92
N LEU A 332 -9.03 -2.77 -4.80
CA LEU A 332 -8.65 -1.67 -3.91
C LEU A 332 -7.24 -1.86 -3.33
N LYS A 333 -6.90 -3.08 -2.88
CA LYS A 333 -5.54 -3.42 -2.43
C LYS A 333 -4.51 -3.20 -3.53
N THR A 334 -4.78 -3.69 -4.74
CA THR A 334 -3.85 -3.48 -5.87
C THR A 334 -3.63 -1.99 -6.15
N ALA A 335 -4.69 -1.18 -6.09
CA ALA A 335 -4.60 0.28 -6.27
C ALA A 335 -3.79 0.95 -5.16
N MET A 336 -4.03 0.55 -3.90
CA MET A 336 -3.29 1.04 -2.74
C MET A 336 -1.80 0.68 -2.83
N PHE A 337 -1.46 -0.58 -3.13
CA PHE A 337 -0.06 -1.00 -3.30
C PHE A 337 0.63 -0.22 -4.42
N ALA A 338 -0.02 -0.06 -5.58
CA ALA A 338 0.52 0.70 -6.69
C ALA A 338 0.79 2.16 -6.29
N THR A 339 -0.18 2.80 -5.63
CA THR A 339 -0.06 4.19 -5.17
C THR A 339 1.11 4.35 -4.21
N VAL A 340 1.24 3.49 -3.20
CA VAL A 340 2.32 3.58 -2.21
C VAL A 340 3.70 3.29 -2.82
N VAL A 341 3.81 2.36 -3.78
CA VAL A 341 5.08 2.13 -4.51
C VAL A 341 5.51 3.38 -5.25
N ILE A 342 4.56 4.08 -5.89
CA ILE A 342 4.84 5.34 -6.58
C ILE A 342 5.20 6.44 -5.56
N LEU A 343 4.47 6.55 -4.44
CA LEU A 343 4.77 7.51 -3.38
C LEU A 343 6.14 7.30 -2.74
N ARG A 344 6.59 6.04 -2.61
CA ARG A 344 7.95 5.74 -2.15
C ARG A 344 9.00 6.41 -3.05
N ALA A 345 8.83 6.33 -4.37
CA ALA A 345 9.73 7.01 -5.30
C ALA A 345 9.61 8.53 -5.22
N VAL A 346 8.39 9.09 -5.09
CA VAL A 346 8.17 10.54 -4.91
C VAL A 346 8.90 11.07 -3.67
N ILE A 347 8.70 10.42 -2.52
CA ILE A 347 9.32 10.83 -1.26
C ILE A 347 10.83 10.58 -1.29
N GLY A 348 11.29 9.43 -1.81
CA GLY A 348 12.71 9.15 -1.98
C GLY A 348 13.41 10.19 -2.86
N ARG A 349 12.80 10.58 -3.98
CA ARG A 349 13.31 11.65 -4.85
C ARG A 349 13.31 13.01 -4.14
N SER A 350 12.31 13.28 -3.30
CA SER A 350 12.23 14.53 -2.52
C SER A 350 13.34 14.67 -1.47
N LEU A 351 13.98 13.57 -1.04
CA LEU A 351 15.13 13.61 -0.14
C LEU A 351 16.45 13.94 -0.84
N ILE A 352 16.56 13.64 -2.14
CA ILE A 352 17.82 13.68 -2.89
C ILE A 352 17.88 14.89 -3.83
N ASP A 353 16.74 15.25 -4.44
CA ASP A 353 16.66 16.34 -5.42
C ASP A 353 16.58 17.70 -4.74
N HIS A 354 17.52 18.61 -5.04
CA HIS A 354 17.60 19.93 -4.42
C HIS A 354 16.36 20.81 -4.59
N VAL A 355 15.63 20.69 -5.71
CA VAL A 355 14.41 21.46 -5.96
C VAL A 355 13.29 20.93 -5.08
N LEU A 356 13.11 19.60 -5.05
CA LEU A 356 12.05 18.96 -4.26
C LEU A 356 12.33 19.02 -2.75
N ALA A 357 13.61 19.02 -2.35
CA ALA A 357 14.05 19.17 -0.98
C ALA A 357 13.96 20.63 -0.47
N SER A 358 13.56 21.58 -1.32
CA SER A 358 13.41 22.98 -0.94
C SER A 358 12.39 23.17 0.20
N PRO A 359 12.55 24.17 1.07
CA PRO A 359 11.61 24.48 2.16
C PRO A 359 10.16 24.72 1.71
N GLN A 360 9.94 25.02 0.43
CA GLN A 360 8.62 25.25 -0.14
C GLN A 360 7.96 23.95 -0.60
N LEU A 361 8.73 23.05 -1.25
CA LEU A 361 8.19 21.84 -1.86
C LEU A 361 8.24 20.62 -0.94
N ALA A 362 9.26 20.48 -0.09
CA ALA A 362 9.43 19.34 0.80
C ALA A 362 8.26 19.15 1.78
N PRO A 363 7.86 20.17 2.59
CA PRO A 363 6.71 20.01 3.48
C PRO A 363 5.40 19.79 2.71
N LEU A 364 5.22 20.43 1.54
CA LEU A 364 4.04 20.21 0.71
C LEU A 364 3.98 18.76 0.20
N SER A 365 5.09 18.22 -0.30
CA SER A 365 5.20 16.82 -0.72
C SER A 365 4.86 15.86 0.41
N ALA A 366 5.41 16.09 1.60
CA ALA A 366 5.17 15.26 2.77
C ALA A 366 3.71 15.33 3.25
N SER A 367 3.11 16.53 3.35
CA SER A 367 1.68 16.70 3.69
C SER A 367 0.78 15.99 2.68
N GLN A 368 1.04 16.15 1.38
CA GLN A 368 0.23 15.50 0.35
C GLN A 368 0.40 13.97 0.34
N ALA A 369 1.60 13.46 0.63
CA ALA A 369 1.81 12.01 0.80
C ALA A 369 1.01 11.45 1.97
N LEU A 370 1.04 12.11 3.14
CA LEU A 370 0.23 11.70 4.29
C LEU A 370 -1.28 11.82 4.01
N LEU A 371 -1.72 12.85 3.28
CA LEU A 371 -3.11 12.97 2.83
C LEU A 371 -3.52 11.81 1.92
N MET A 372 -2.65 11.39 1.00
CA MET A 372 -2.90 10.21 0.17
C MET A 372 -2.99 8.93 1.00
N LEU A 373 -2.11 8.75 1.99
CA LEU A 373 -2.18 7.62 2.92
C LEU A 373 -3.48 7.63 3.73
N ARG A 374 -3.91 8.79 4.23
CA ARG A 374 -5.21 8.97 4.89
C ARG A 374 -6.36 8.56 3.99
N ASN A 375 -6.38 9.03 2.75
CA ASN A 375 -7.46 8.77 1.79
C ASN A 375 -7.64 7.27 1.49
N ILE A 376 -6.55 6.50 1.54
CA ILE A 376 -6.56 5.03 1.32
C ILE A 376 -6.48 4.23 2.63
N HIS A 377 -6.57 4.89 3.80
CA HIS A 377 -6.34 4.25 5.09
C HIS A 377 -7.38 3.16 5.39
N PHE A 378 -8.62 3.34 4.91
CA PHE A 378 -9.69 2.34 5.04
C PHE A 378 -9.39 1.02 4.32
N ILE A 379 -8.43 1.03 3.38
CA ILE A 379 -7.90 -0.16 2.70
C ILE A 379 -6.74 -0.74 3.51
N SER A 380 -5.79 0.12 3.94
CA SER A 380 -4.57 -0.33 4.63
C SER A 380 -4.83 -0.86 6.04
N SER A 381 -5.81 -0.31 6.76
CA SER A 381 -6.14 -0.75 8.13
C SER A 381 -6.53 -2.23 8.18
N ARG A 382 -7.12 -2.76 7.11
CA ARG A 382 -7.50 -4.18 6.98
C ARG A 382 -6.32 -5.14 6.77
N LEU A 383 -5.11 -4.63 6.53
CA LEU A 383 -3.90 -5.43 6.30
C LEU A 383 -3.04 -5.58 7.56
N GLY A 384 -3.39 -4.91 8.67
CA GLY A 384 -2.64 -4.90 9.92
C GLY A 384 -1.59 -3.79 10.03
N SER A 385 -1.00 -3.65 11.22
CA SER A 385 -0.17 -2.52 11.67
C SER A 385 1.16 -2.32 10.93
N ASN A 386 1.59 -3.27 10.09
CA ASN A 386 2.76 -3.17 9.23
C ASN A 386 2.39 -3.44 7.78
N ALA A 387 1.51 -2.60 7.22
CA ALA A 387 0.95 -2.76 5.88
C ALA A 387 1.97 -3.33 4.88
N PHE A 388 3.15 -2.69 4.78
CA PHE A 388 4.38 -3.20 4.14
C PHE A 388 5.50 -2.14 4.22
N SER A 389 6.77 -2.52 4.01
CA SER A 389 7.94 -1.64 4.22
C SER A 389 7.90 -0.31 3.43
N ALA A 390 7.34 -0.30 2.23
CA ALA A 390 7.19 0.93 1.45
C ALA A 390 6.14 1.88 2.05
N TYR A 391 5.07 1.36 2.66
CA TYR A 391 4.10 2.18 3.40
C TYR A 391 4.77 2.84 4.59
N THR A 392 5.50 2.06 5.41
CA THR A 392 6.21 2.58 6.58
C THR A 392 7.23 3.65 6.19
N PHE A 393 7.99 3.43 5.12
CA PHE A 393 8.90 4.45 4.58
C PHE A 393 8.17 5.75 4.22
N VAL A 394 7.11 5.68 3.41
CA VAL A 394 6.37 6.89 3.01
C VAL A 394 5.79 7.61 4.23
N ASN A 395 5.22 6.87 5.19
CA ASN A 395 4.60 7.45 6.38
C ASN A 395 5.63 8.16 7.28
N ILE A 396 6.63 7.42 7.78
CA ILE A 396 7.60 7.94 8.74
C ILE A 396 8.49 9.02 8.12
N THR A 397 8.96 8.82 6.87
CA THR A 397 9.77 9.85 6.20
C THR A 397 8.99 11.13 5.94
N SER A 398 7.69 11.05 5.62
CA SER A 398 6.87 12.26 5.47
C SER A 398 6.65 12.97 6.81
N ILE A 399 6.47 12.23 7.89
CA ILE A 399 6.41 12.78 9.26
C ILE A 399 7.73 13.47 9.61
N ASP A 400 8.88 12.81 9.38
CA ASP A 400 10.21 13.37 9.64
C ASP A 400 10.50 14.64 8.84
N ILE A 401 10.04 14.71 7.58
CA ILE A 401 10.14 15.95 6.80
C ILE A 401 9.28 17.04 7.45
N LEU A 402 8.03 16.74 7.83
CA LEU A 402 7.11 17.74 8.37
C LEU A 402 7.47 18.23 9.78
N THR A 403 8.04 17.40 10.65
CA THR A 403 8.45 17.82 12.01
C THR A 403 9.55 18.90 11.98
N ARG A 404 10.29 19.00 10.87
CA ARG A 404 11.24 20.10 10.64
C ARG A 404 10.59 21.44 10.29
N PHE A 405 9.30 21.46 9.97
CA PHE A 405 8.54 22.65 9.57
C PHE A 405 7.28 22.83 10.45
N PRO A 406 7.41 23.36 11.68
CA PRO A 406 6.30 23.44 12.66
C PRO A 406 5.00 24.07 12.12
N ALA A 407 5.11 25.13 11.31
CA ALA A 407 3.93 25.78 10.71
C ALA A 407 3.20 24.86 9.71
N SER A 408 3.95 24.06 8.95
CA SER A 408 3.40 23.08 8.02
C SER A 408 2.85 21.87 8.76
N SER A 409 3.47 21.41 9.85
CA SER A 409 2.93 20.36 10.72
C SER A 409 1.55 20.77 11.27
N LEU A 410 1.46 21.99 11.79
CA LEU A 410 0.21 22.55 12.31
C LEU A 410 -0.88 22.65 11.23
N ALA A 411 -0.53 23.19 10.05
CA ALA A 411 -1.46 23.30 8.93
C ALA A 411 -1.94 21.93 8.44
N PHE A 412 -1.05 20.94 8.39
CA PHE A 412 -1.38 19.57 8.02
C PHE A 412 -2.38 18.94 9.01
N LEU A 413 -2.09 18.98 10.31
CA LEU A 413 -3.00 18.42 11.32
C LEU A 413 -4.38 19.07 11.27
N ARG A 414 -4.45 20.39 11.09
CA ARG A 414 -5.73 21.10 10.89
C ARG A 414 -6.48 20.64 9.63
N THR A 415 -5.76 20.25 8.58
CA THR A 415 -6.37 19.75 7.34
C THR A 415 -7.01 18.38 7.51
N ILE A 416 -6.45 17.53 8.38
CA ILE A 416 -6.95 16.18 8.64
C ILE A 416 -7.74 16.05 9.94
N TYR A 417 -8.03 17.17 10.60
CA TYR A 417 -8.68 17.21 11.92
C TYR A 417 -10.03 16.46 11.92
N PRO A 418 -10.33 15.67 12.98
CA PRO A 418 -11.59 14.96 13.11
C PRO A 418 -12.81 15.89 12.99
N SER A 419 -13.79 15.50 12.17
CA SER A 419 -15.00 16.30 11.95
C SER A 419 -15.86 16.46 13.21
N HIS A 420 -15.79 15.49 14.13
CA HIS A 420 -16.56 15.47 15.38
C HIS A 420 -15.62 15.38 16.59
N ALA A 421 -14.52 16.15 16.60
CA ALA A 421 -13.57 16.13 17.71
C ALA A 421 -14.28 16.33 19.06
N GLY A 422 -13.91 15.49 20.04
CA GLY A 422 -14.57 15.42 21.35
C GLY A 422 -15.74 14.44 21.44
N GLN A 423 -16.15 13.80 20.34
CA GLN A 423 -17.15 12.74 20.31
C GLN A 423 -16.71 11.59 19.40
N ILE A 424 -17.17 10.37 19.69
CA ILE A 424 -16.92 9.22 18.81
C ILE A 424 -17.92 9.29 17.64
N PRO A 425 -17.47 9.38 16.37
CA PRO A 425 -18.38 9.37 15.24
C PRO A 425 -19.13 8.04 15.08
N ALA A 426 -20.36 8.12 14.58
CA ALA A 426 -21.15 6.92 14.25
C ALA A 426 -20.62 6.20 13.00
N SER A 427 -20.07 6.93 12.03
CA SER A 427 -19.60 6.37 10.76
C SER A 427 -18.28 5.60 10.94
N PRO A 428 -18.20 4.30 10.55
CA PRO A 428 -16.95 3.54 10.61
C PRO A 428 -15.81 4.17 9.82
N LEU A 429 -16.11 4.78 8.66
CA LEU A 429 -15.10 5.47 7.87
C LEU A 429 -14.53 6.70 8.59
N GLN A 430 -15.37 7.47 9.31
CA GLN A 430 -14.89 8.60 10.11
C GLN A 430 -14.01 8.12 11.26
N ARG A 431 -14.44 7.05 11.96
CA ARG A 431 -13.60 6.41 12.98
C ARG A 431 -12.26 5.92 12.42
N ASN A 432 -12.24 5.40 11.19
CA ASN A 432 -11.01 5.03 10.52
C ASN A 432 -10.11 6.25 10.21
N HIS A 433 -10.68 7.39 9.83
CA HIS A 433 -9.91 8.63 9.69
C HIS A 433 -9.38 9.14 11.04
N ASP A 434 -10.15 8.97 12.12
CA ASP A 434 -9.69 9.32 13.47
C ASP A 434 -8.53 8.41 13.91
N LEU A 435 -8.57 7.11 13.58
CA LEU A 435 -7.45 6.20 13.78
C LEU A 435 -6.18 6.69 13.07
N PHE A 436 -6.29 7.05 11.79
CA PHE A 436 -5.17 7.61 11.03
C PHE A 436 -4.66 8.90 11.69
N TYR A 437 -5.58 9.78 12.08
CA TYR A 437 -5.27 11.06 12.72
C TYR A 437 -4.47 10.87 14.00
N LEU A 438 -4.95 10.04 14.94
CA LEU A 438 -4.33 9.81 16.23
C LEU A 438 -2.93 9.19 16.09
N ASN A 439 -2.80 8.15 15.26
CA ASN A 439 -1.50 7.53 14.94
C ASN A 439 -0.52 8.50 14.27
N THR A 440 -1.01 9.51 13.56
CA THR A 440 -0.14 10.49 12.91
C THR A 440 0.20 11.65 13.85
N ALA A 441 -0.75 12.09 14.67
CA ALA A 441 -0.63 13.23 15.55
C ALA A 441 0.36 13.00 16.70
N GLU A 442 0.52 11.76 17.16
CA GLU A 442 1.49 11.41 18.23
C GLU A 442 2.92 11.86 17.90
N HIS A 443 3.29 11.88 16.62
CA HIS A 443 4.64 12.21 16.19
C HIS A 443 4.93 13.73 16.13
N PHE A 444 3.91 14.57 16.28
CA PHE A 444 4.05 16.03 16.16
C PHE A 444 4.09 16.76 17.50
N THR A 445 3.97 16.06 18.64
CA THR A 445 3.86 16.67 19.97
C THR A 445 5.04 17.60 20.28
N LEU A 446 6.26 17.23 19.85
CA LEU A 446 7.46 18.04 20.03
C LEU A 446 7.53 19.27 19.10
N SER A 447 6.81 19.27 17.98
CA SER A 447 6.82 20.36 16.98
C SER A 447 5.72 21.41 17.21
N LEU A 448 4.72 21.09 18.04
CA LEU A 448 3.57 21.94 18.30
C LEU A 448 3.74 22.78 19.58
N LYS A 449 2.98 23.88 19.65
CA LYS A 449 2.84 24.68 20.88
C LYS A 449 1.86 23.98 21.84
N PRO A 450 1.97 24.18 23.16
CA PRO A 450 1.09 23.54 24.14
C PRO A 450 -0.42 23.75 23.88
N ALA A 451 -0.82 24.97 23.48
CA ALA A 451 -2.22 25.27 23.14
C ALA A 451 -2.71 24.50 21.89
N ASP A 452 -1.83 24.29 20.91
CA ASP A 452 -2.14 23.48 19.73
C ASP A 452 -2.18 21.98 20.11
N VAL A 453 -1.34 21.49 21.02
CA VAL A 453 -1.39 20.11 21.53
C VAL A 453 -2.70 19.83 22.26
N GLU A 454 -3.16 20.76 23.10
CA GLU A 454 -4.43 20.62 23.82
C GLU A 454 -5.63 20.53 22.87
N SER A 455 -5.69 21.41 21.87
CA SER A 455 -6.80 21.47 20.92
C SER A 455 -6.73 20.38 19.84
N LEU A 456 -5.53 20.01 19.38
CA LEU A 456 -5.33 19.09 18.26
C LEU A 456 -5.06 17.65 18.69
N ILE A 457 -4.59 17.39 19.90
CA ILE A 457 -4.23 16.02 20.34
C ILE A 457 -5.08 15.61 21.54
N VAL A 458 -5.05 16.36 22.63
CA VAL A 458 -5.78 16.00 23.87
C VAL A 458 -7.28 15.89 23.59
N THR A 459 -7.88 16.90 22.95
CA THR A 459 -9.32 16.94 22.68
C THR A 459 -9.82 15.75 21.83
N PRO A 460 -9.17 15.38 20.71
CA PRO A 460 -9.54 14.17 19.98
C PRO A 460 -9.32 12.85 20.72
N CYS A 461 -8.33 12.76 21.62
CA CYS A 461 -8.09 11.53 22.39
C CYS A 461 -9.17 11.27 23.46
N THR A 462 -9.61 12.32 24.16
CA THR A 462 -10.55 12.23 25.30
C THR A 462 -11.74 11.28 25.10
N PRO A 463 -12.53 11.35 24.02
CA PRO A 463 -13.70 10.47 23.86
C PRO A 463 -13.35 8.99 23.77
N TYR A 464 -12.17 8.67 23.23
CA TYR A 464 -11.71 7.27 23.08
C TYR A 464 -11.11 6.72 24.35
N LEU A 465 -10.61 7.57 25.26
CA LEU A 465 -10.05 7.16 26.55
C LEU A 465 -11.13 6.88 27.61
N SER A 466 -12.41 7.01 27.27
CA SER A 466 -13.51 6.70 28.18
C SER A 466 -13.63 5.19 28.41
N PRO A 467 -13.81 4.71 29.65
CA PRO A 467 -14.01 3.29 29.98
C PRO A 467 -15.26 2.67 29.33
N THR A 468 -16.21 3.52 28.90
CA THR A 468 -17.42 3.11 28.19
C THR A 468 -17.21 2.94 26.69
N ALA A 469 -15.99 3.17 26.18
CA ALA A 469 -15.68 2.98 24.78
C ALA A 469 -15.91 1.52 24.38
N ASN A 470 -16.56 1.33 23.24
CA ASN A 470 -16.92 0.03 22.71
C ASN A 470 -15.64 -0.82 22.48
N VAL A 471 -15.66 -2.09 22.89
CA VAL A 471 -14.55 -3.06 22.72
C VAL A 471 -14.12 -3.19 21.24
N HIS A 472 -15.05 -2.95 20.30
CA HIS A 472 -14.76 -2.93 18.87
C HIS A 472 -13.88 -1.75 18.42
N LEU A 473 -13.61 -0.77 19.29
CA LEU A 473 -12.77 0.41 19.02
C LEU A 473 -11.36 0.29 19.58
N LEU A 474 -10.91 -0.93 19.93
CA LEU A 474 -9.63 -1.17 20.60
C LEU A 474 -8.44 -0.52 19.88
N GLU A 475 -8.37 -0.58 18.55
CA GLU A 475 -7.26 0.05 17.80
C GLU A 475 -7.23 1.57 17.94
N ILE A 476 -8.39 2.22 17.96
CA ILE A 476 -8.49 3.68 18.11
C ILE A 476 -8.22 4.07 19.57
N PHE A 477 -8.68 3.25 20.51
CA PHE A 477 -8.35 3.36 21.92
C PHE A 477 -6.84 3.30 22.15
N GLU A 478 -6.14 2.33 21.54
CA GLU A 478 -4.68 2.19 21.62
C GLU A 478 -3.98 3.42 21.00
N ALA A 479 -4.43 3.89 19.84
CA ALA A 479 -3.91 5.10 19.20
C ALA A 479 -4.11 6.36 20.06
N ALA A 480 -5.27 6.50 20.71
CA ALA A 480 -5.57 7.60 21.63
C ALA A 480 -4.65 7.58 22.86
N HIS A 481 -4.39 6.40 23.42
CA HIS A 481 -3.44 6.23 24.52
C HIS A 481 -2.02 6.62 24.12
N SER A 482 -1.56 6.17 22.96
CA SER A 482 -0.23 6.49 22.44
C SER A 482 -0.07 8.00 22.21
N ALA A 483 -1.04 8.63 21.54
CA ALA A 483 -1.03 10.07 21.28
C ALA A 483 -1.13 10.90 22.57
N MET A 484 -1.93 10.47 23.56
CA MET A 484 -2.01 11.13 24.87
C MET A 484 -0.68 11.04 25.61
N LEU A 485 -0.06 9.85 25.70
CA LEU A 485 1.24 9.69 26.34
C LEU A 485 2.31 10.53 25.66
N ALA A 486 2.34 10.57 24.32
CA ALA A 486 3.26 11.41 23.57
C ALA A 486 3.06 12.92 23.86
N ALA A 487 1.81 13.35 24.08
CA ALA A 487 1.50 14.73 24.45
C ALA A 487 1.96 15.07 25.87
N LEU A 488 1.74 14.16 26.83
CA LEU A 488 2.14 14.33 28.23
C LEU A 488 3.67 14.27 28.40
N ALA A 489 4.35 13.46 27.58
CA ALA A 489 5.80 13.28 27.62
C ALA A 489 6.59 14.44 27.01
N ALA A 490 5.96 15.32 26.24
CA ALA A 490 6.64 16.46 25.64
C ALA A 490 7.03 17.50 26.72
N PRO A 491 8.32 17.84 26.90
CA PRO A 491 8.77 18.69 27.99
C PRO A 491 8.14 20.08 28.05
N GLN A 492 7.83 20.67 26.88
CA GLN A 492 7.18 21.98 26.79
C GLN A 492 5.72 22.00 27.27
N ASN A 493 5.11 20.84 27.48
CA ASN A 493 3.70 20.72 27.85
C ASN A 493 3.49 20.63 29.37
N GLU A 494 4.48 20.95 30.19
CA GLU A 494 4.43 20.85 31.65
C GLU A 494 3.10 21.29 32.28
N GLU A 495 2.64 22.52 32.00
CA GLU A 495 1.39 23.04 32.55
C GLU A 495 0.16 22.26 32.06
N LEU A 496 0.14 21.89 30.78
CA LEU A 496 -0.92 21.07 30.18
C LEU A 496 -0.94 19.68 30.82
N THR A 497 0.23 19.05 30.97
CA THR A 497 0.40 17.75 31.61
C THR A 497 -0.12 17.78 33.03
N ALA A 498 0.23 18.80 33.83
CA ALA A 498 -0.27 18.94 35.20
C ALA A 498 -1.82 18.98 35.27
N ARG A 499 -2.48 19.60 34.28
CA ARG A 499 -3.96 19.66 34.22
C ARG A 499 -4.61 18.37 33.74
N VAL A 500 -4.03 17.70 32.74
CA VAL A 500 -4.64 16.55 32.05
C VAL A 500 -4.33 15.22 32.75
N LEU A 501 -3.19 15.13 33.44
CA LEU A 501 -2.71 13.91 34.06
C LEU A 501 -3.72 13.25 35.02
N PRO A 502 -4.43 13.97 35.92
CA PRO A 502 -5.42 13.34 36.80
C PRO A 502 -6.52 12.60 36.02
N PHE A 503 -7.07 13.23 35.00
CA PHE A 503 -8.08 12.61 34.12
C PHE A 503 -7.53 11.36 33.43
N TYR A 504 -6.30 11.43 32.89
CA TYR A 504 -5.70 10.31 32.18
C TYR A 504 -5.43 9.11 33.09
N VAL A 505 -4.99 9.35 34.33
CA VAL A 505 -4.76 8.32 35.35
C VAL A 505 -6.06 7.63 35.73
N GLU A 506 -7.14 8.40 35.95
CA GLU A 506 -8.47 7.83 36.18
C GLU A 506 -8.94 6.96 35.01
N SER A 507 -8.74 7.42 33.77
CA SER A 507 -9.04 6.65 32.55
C SER A 507 -8.24 5.34 32.45
N LEU A 508 -6.93 5.35 32.75
CA LEU A 508 -6.09 4.15 32.75
C LEU A 508 -6.61 3.12 33.75
N PHE A 509 -6.86 3.58 34.96
CA PHE A 509 -7.37 2.75 36.04
C PHE A 509 -8.76 2.18 35.75
N ALA A 510 -9.65 2.97 35.16
CA ALA A 510 -10.99 2.50 34.82
C ALA A 510 -11.01 1.60 33.58
N SER A 511 -10.00 1.69 32.71
CA SER A 511 -9.85 0.85 31.52
C SER A 511 -9.19 -0.50 31.80
N PHE A 512 -8.31 -0.60 32.81
CA PHE A 512 -7.73 -1.85 33.28
C PHE A 512 -8.67 -2.56 34.27
N PRO A 513 -8.94 -3.88 34.14
CA PRO A 513 -8.32 -4.86 33.24
C PRO A 513 -9.10 -5.17 31.95
N ARG A 514 -10.16 -4.43 31.63
CA ARG A 514 -11.10 -4.77 30.55
C ARG A 514 -10.57 -4.43 29.16
N ASN A 515 -10.13 -3.19 28.96
CA ASN A 515 -9.71 -2.65 27.67
C ASN A 515 -8.17 -2.57 27.55
N LEU A 516 -7.45 -2.69 28.67
CA LEU A 516 -5.98 -2.72 28.73
C LEU A 516 -5.48 -4.07 29.20
N SER A 517 -4.48 -4.61 28.52
CA SER A 517 -3.72 -5.75 29.01
C SER A 517 -2.83 -5.36 30.21
N PRO A 518 -2.45 -6.31 31.08
CA PRO A 518 -1.48 -6.07 32.15
C PRO A 518 -0.18 -5.39 31.69
N ARG A 519 0.30 -5.75 30.50
CA ARG A 519 1.52 -5.18 29.91
C ARG A 519 1.33 -3.73 29.50
N GLN A 520 0.23 -3.42 28.79
CA GLN A 520 -0.08 -2.06 28.37
C GLN A 520 -0.28 -1.14 29.58
N PHE A 521 -0.99 -1.62 30.62
CA PHE A 521 -1.17 -0.86 31.86
C PHE A 521 0.17 -0.58 32.57
N ARG A 522 0.99 -1.62 32.79
CA ARG A 522 2.33 -1.49 33.40
C ARG A 522 3.21 -0.49 32.65
N PHE A 523 3.26 -0.60 31.32
CA PHE A 523 4.04 0.28 30.47
C PHE A 523 3.55 1.73 30.55
N ALA A 524 2.24 1.96 30.40
CA ALA A 524 1.66 3.30 30.45
C ALA A 524 1.92 3.97 31.81
N PHE A 525 1.74 3.24 32.91
CA PHE A 525 1.96 3.79 34.25
C PHE A 525 3.44 4.06 34.53
N LYS A 526 4.34 3.16 34.11
CA LYS A 526 5.80 3.39 34.18
C LYS A 526 6.18 4.68 33.44
N ALA A 527 5.63 4.91 32.26
CA ALA A 527 5.84 6.15 31.50
C ALA A 527 5.33 7.39 32.25
N LEU A 528 4.16 7.32 32.91
CA LEU A 528 3.67 8.43 33.73
C LEU A 528 4.59 8.78 34.89
N ILE A 529 5.14 7.77 35.57
CA ILE A 529 6.09 8.00 36.65
C ILE A 529 7.35 8.67 36.09
N GLN A 530 7.88 8.20 34.96
CA GLN A 530 9.03 8.85 34.29
C GLN A 530 8.76 10.32 33.95
N ILE A 531 7.56 10.64 33.45
CA ILE A 531 7.16 12.03 33.13
C ILE A 531 7.12 12.91 34.39
N CYS A 532 6.75 12.33 35.53
CA CYS A 532 6.64 13.05 36.81
C CYS A 532 7.96 13.13 37.59
N THR A 533 9.05 12.51 37.12
CA THR A 533 10.33 12.45 37.82
C THR A 533 11.45 13.17 37.05
N PRO A 534 12.54 13.58 37.72
CA PRO A 534 13.68 14.21 37.05
C PRO A 534 14.27 13.30 35.95
N PRO A 535 14.71 13.85 34.80
CA PRO A 535 14.97 15.27 34.52
C PRO A 535 13.78 16.06 33.94
N ASN A 536 12.55 15.53 33.97
CA ASN A 536 11.42 16.20 33.33
C ASN A 536 10.99 17.47 34.08
N PRO A 537 10.60 18.57 33.38
CA PRO A 537 10.23 19.85 34.01
C PRO A 537 9.11 19.72 35.04
N LEU A 538 8.13 18.86 34.80
CA LEU A 538 6.98 18.61 35.69
C LEU A 538 7.39 18.25 37.12
N SER A 539 8.52 17.54 37.30
CA SER A 539 9.04 17.19 38.62
C SER A 539 9.44 18.41 39.46
N SER A 540 9.77 19.53 38.81
CA SER A 540 10.15 20.77 39.49
C SER A 540 8.93 21.62 39.86
N SER A 541 7.91 21.72 38.99
CA SER A 541 6.68 22.46 39.32
C SER A 541 5.73 21.69 40.24
N ASN A 542 5.69 20.37 40.12
CA ASN A 542 4.78 19.48 40.84
C ASN A 542 5.55 18.32 41.49
N PRO A 543 6.39 18.58 42.52
CA PRO A 543 7.32 17.60 43.08
C PRO A 543 6.65 16.38 43.70
N PHE A 544 5.44 16.52 44.23
CA PHE A 544 4.69 15.42 44.87
C PHE A 544 3.87 14.58 43.88
N MET A 545 3.89 14.89 42.58
CA MET A 545 3.03 14.21 41.61
C MET A 545 3.39 12.72 41.48
N ALA A 546 4.68 12.38 41.40
CA ALA A 546 5.12 10.99 41.29
C ALA A 546 4.72 10.17 42.54
N GLU A 547 4.90 10.73 43.73
CA GLU A 547 4.48 10.11 45.00
C GLU A 547 2.96 9.92 45.06
N THR A 548 2.19 10.92 44.63
CA THR A 548 0.72 10.85 44.57
C THR A 548 0.25 9.71 43.65
N LEU A 549 0.89 9.54 42.49
CA LEU A 549 0.58 8.44 41.58
C LEU A 549 0.89 7.07 42.20
N LEU A 550 2.04 6.93 42.88
CA LEU A 550 2.39 5.71 43.60
C LEU A 550 1.41 5.41 44.73
N GLU A 551 0.94 6.44 45.45
CA GLU A 551 -0.07 6.32 46.50
C GLU A 551 -1.41 5.84 45.95
N MET A 552 -1.88 6.42 44.85
CA MET A 552 -3.08 5.96 44.16
C MET A 552 -2.96 4.49 43.73
N LEU A 553 -1.82 4.11 43.16
CA LEU A 553 -1.55 2.73 42.72
C LEU A 553 -1.55 1.75 43.89
N HIS A 554 -0.87 2.10 44.98
CA HIS A 554 -0.78 1.30 46.19
C HIS A 554 -2.14 1.13 46.87
N HIS A 555 -2.89 2.22 47.06
CA HIS A 555 -4.23 2.16 47.65
C HIS A 555 -5.18 1.31 46.81
N ARG A 556 -5.08 1.39 45.48
CA ARG A 556 -5.88 0.54 44.60
C ARG A 556 -5.45 -0.93 44.69
N ALA A 557 -4.16 -1.22 44.77
CA ALA A 557 -3.64 -2.58 44.89
C ALA A 557 -4.10 -3.28 46.18
N LEU A 558 -4.18 -2.56 47.30
CA LEU A 558 -4.70 -3.09 48.57
C LEU A 558 -6.16 -3.55 48.47
N ASN A 559 -6.96 -2.89 47.62
CA ASN A 559 -8.38 -3.15 47.47
C ASN A 559 -8.73 -3.94 46.19
N ALA A 560 -7.73 -4.33 45.40
CA ALA A 560 -7.94 -4.96 44.11
C ALA A 560 -8.35 -6.44 44.22
N PRO A 561 -9.15 -6.96 43.27
CA PRO A 561 -9.48 -8.37 43.20
C PRO A 561 -8.23 -9.27 43.15
N THR A 562 -8.26 -10.33 43.96
CA THR A 562 -7.18 -11.33 44.04
C THR A 562 -7.39 -12.52 43.11
N ALA A 563 -8.57 -12.61 42.49
CA ALA A 563 -8.87 -13.65 41.51
C ALA A 563 -8.02 -13.47 40.24
N PRO A 564 -7.55 -14.56 39.60
CA PRO A 564 -6.82 -14.48 38.34
C PRO A 564 -7.66 -13.79 37.26
N LEU A 565 -7.02 -12.90 36.50
CA LEU A 565 -7.67 -12.18 35.41
C LEU A 565 -8.05 -13.16 34.29
N PRO A 566 -9.20 -12.95 33.62
CA PRO A 566 -9.51 -13.70 32.41
C PRO A 566 -8.48 -13.37 31.32
N PRO A 567 -8.26 -14.28 30.34
CA PRO A 567 -7.41 -13.99 29.19
C PRO A 567 -7.91 -12.71 28.50
N SER A 568 -7.06 -11.68 28.45
CA SER A 568 -7.45 -10.36 27.98
C SER A 568 -7.77 -10.37 26.49
N VAL A 569 -8.88 -9.74 26.10
CA VAL A 569 -9.29 -9.56 24.69
C VAL A 569 -8.29 -8.67 23.93
N ALA A 570 -7.43 -7.93 24.65
CA ALA A 570 -6.37 -7.08 24.07
C ALA A 570 -5.08 -7.86 23.68
N ILE A 571 -5.04 -9.19 23.86
CA ILE A 571 -3.89 -10.02 23.46
C ILE A 571 -3.97 -10.30 21.96
N LYS A 572 -3.29 -9.48 21.15
CA LYS A 572 -3.29 -9.60 19.67
C LYS A 572 -2.18 -10.52 19.12
N SER A 573 -1.15 -10.86 19.90
CA SER A 573 0.05 -11.56 19.41
C SER A 573 0.34 -12.89 20.13
N GLU A 574 0.80 -13.90 19.39
CA GLU A 574 1.28 -15.19 19.94
C GLU A 574 2.44 -15.01 20.93
N ALA A 575 3.24 -13.96 20.78
CA ALA A 575 4.32 -13.61 21.72
C ALA A 575 3.77 -13.11 23.08
N ASP A 576 2.64 -12.41 23.08
CA ASP A 576 1.94 -11.99 24.30
C ASP A 576 1.24 -13.19 24.96
N ALA A 577 0.63 -14.06 24.14
CA ALA A 577 0.01 -15.31 24.63
C ALA A 577 1.02 -16.28 25.27
N LYS A 578 2.23 -16.40 24.71
CA LYS A 578 3.32 -17.25 25.26
C LYS A 578 3.94 -16.71 26.55
N SER A 579 3.74 -15.43 26.84
CA SER A 579 4.35 -14.78 28.00
C SER A 579 3.47 -14.71 29.25
N GLN A 580 2.19 -15.04 29.12
CA GLN A 580 1.29 -15.28 30.25
C GLN A 580 1.39 -16.75 30.69
N GLU A 581 2.59 -17.21 31.08
CA GLU A 581 2.74 -18.55 31.67
C GLU A 581 2.04 -18.67 33.03
N ILE A 582 1.78 -17.54 33.71
CA ILE A 582 1.12 -17.48 35.02
C ILE A 582 -0.10 -16.54 34.92
N PRO A 583 -1.31 -17.01 35.27
CA PRO A 583 -2.49 -16.16 35.30
C PRO A 583 -2.40 -15.22 36.51
N LEU A 584 -2.22 -13.93 36.27
CA LEU A 584 -2.06 -12.91 37.31
C LEU A 584 -3.41 -12.29 37.71
N SER A 585 -3.58 -11.92 38.97
CA SER A 585 -4.71 -11.13 39.47
C SER A 585 -4.52 -9.63 39.24
N GLU A 586 -5.59 -8.84 39.39
CA GLU A 586 -5.49 -7.37 39.31
C GLU A 586 -4.49 -6.85 40.35
N GLN A 587 -4.59 -7.33 41.60
CA GLN A 587 -3.66 -6.98 42.67
C GLN A 587 -2.19 -7.28 42.31
N ALA A 588 -1.90 -8.45 41.75
CA ALA A 588 -0.54 -8.82 41.36
C ALA A 588 0.00 -7.91 40.25
N VAL A 589 -0.83 -7.53 39.28
CA VAL A 589 -0.42 -6.62 38.20
C VAL A 589 -0.15 -5.21 38.72
N LEU A 590 -0.95 -4.70 39.65
CA LEU A 590 -0.72 -3.37 40.26
C LEU A 590 0.57 -3.37 41.08
N LEU A 591 0.89 -4.44 41.82
CA LEU A 591 2.18 -4.58 42.49
C LEU A 591 3.35 -4.61 41.48
N LEU A 592 3.24 -5.41 40.42
CA LEU A 592 4.27 -5.44 39.36
C LEU A 592 4.47 -4.07 38.71
N THR A 593 3.39 -3.30 38.54
CA THR A 593 3.43 -1.93 38.03
C THR A 593 4.21 -1.02 38.98
N LEU A 594 3.97 -1.15 40.29
CA LEU A 594 4.69 -0.40 41.31
C LEU A 594 6.19 -0.75 41.29
N VAL A 595 6.52 -2.04 41.22
CA VAL A 595 7.90 -2.53 41.12
C VAL A 595 8.61 -1.98 39.86
N ASP A 596 7.94 -1.99 38.71
CA ASP A 596 8.51 -1.45 37.45
C ASP A 596 8.70 0.07 37.46
N ALA A 597 8.01 0.78 38.35
CA ALA A 597 8.10 2.23 38.49
C ALA A 597 9.28 2.66 39.36
N LEU A 598 9.70 1.83 40.33
CA LEU A 598 10.76 2.13 41.31
C LEU A 598 12.07 2.65 40.69
N PRO A 599 12.56 2.15 39.55
CA PRO A 599 13.82 2.66 38.97
C PRO A 599 13.76 4.12 38.52
N ASN A 600 12.55 4.66 38.31
CA ASN A 600 12.35 5.98 37.74
C ASN A 600 12.15 7.07 38.81
N VAL A 601 12.01 6.71 40.09
CA VAL A 601 11.82 7.69 41.17
C VAL A 601 13.15 8.21 41.73
N THR A 602 13.09 9.27 42.53
CA THR A 602 14.25 9.80 43.25
C THR A 602 14.63 8.86 44.40
N LEU A 603 15.89 8.94 44.87
CA LEU A 603 16.38 8.11 45.98
C LEU A 603 15.53 8.26 47.25
N SER A 604 15.15 9.49 47.61
CA SER A 604 14.29 9.76 48.76
C SER A 604 12.93 9.06 48.68
N VAL A 605 12.35 9.01 47.48
CA VAL A 605 11.08 8.33 47.24
C VAL A 605 11.28 6.82 47.24
N LEU A 606 12.37 6.33 46.64
CA LEU A 606 12.70 4.91 46.62
C LEU A 606 12.82 4.32 48.04
N GLU A 607 13.51 5.01 48.95
CA GLU A 607 13.67 4.60 50.35
C GLU A 607 12.32 4.40 51.06
N VAL A 608 11.34 5.26 50.77
CA VAL A 608 9.99 5.19 51.35
C VAL A 608 9.16 4.08 50.71
N TRP A 609 9.27 3.91 49.38
CA TRP A 609 8.39 3.02 48.62
C TRP A 609 8.85 1.56 48.59
N LEU A 610 10.13 1.28 48.86
CA LEU A 610 10.65 -0.09 48.95
C LEU A 610 9.96 -0.93 50.04
N PRO A 611 9.85 -0.48 51.31
CA PRO A 611 9.10 -1.21 52.33
C PRO A 611 7.62 -1.40 51.98
N LEU A 612 6.97 -0.37 51.41
CA LEU A 612 5.55 -0.44 51.03
C LEU A 612 5.30 -1.48 49.92
N ALA A 613 6.21 -1.56 48.94
CA ALA A 613 6.17 -2.60 47.92
C ALA A 613 6.31 -4.01 48.52
N ALA A 614 7.20 -4.17 49.51
CA ALA A 614 7.41 -5.43 50.22
C ALA A 614 6.21 -5.83 51.08
N ASP A 615 5.56 -4.88 51.75
CA ASP A 615 4.34 -5.11 52.51
C ASP A 615 3.19 -5.54 51.58
N LEU A 616 3.02 -4.86 50.44
CA LEU A 616 2.02 -5.22 49.43
C LEU A 616 2.26 -6.62 48.85
N LEU A 617 3.53 -7.00 48.61
CA LEU A 617 3.91 -8.35 48.21
C LEU A 617 3.48 -9.41 49.24
N ASN A 618 3.48 -9.06 50.53
CA ASN A 618 3.06 -9.97 51.59
C ASN A 618 1.54 -10.18 51.67
N VAL A 619 0.76 -9.23 51.13
CA VAL A 619 -0.70 -9.30 51.08
C VAL A 619 -1.20 -10.23 49.95
N ILE A 620 -0.40 -10.51 48.92
CA ILE A 620 -0.79 -11.41 47.82
C ILE A 620 -1.00 -12.83 48.34
N PRO A 621 -2.23 -13.41 48.22
CA PRO A 621 -2.55 -14.71 48.80
C PRO A 621 -2.02 -15.89 47.99
N ASP A 622 -1.92 -15.74 46.67
CA ASP A 622 -1.45 -16.81 45.78
C ASP A 622 0.09 -16.91 45.80
N PRO A 623 0.66 -18.07 46.23
CA PRO A 623 2.10 -18.23 46.36
C PRO A 623 2.82 -18.18 45.00
N THR A 624 2.18 -18.59 43.91
CA THR A 624 2.77 -18.60 42.57
C THR A 624 2.87 -17.19 42.00
N MET A 625 1.81 -16.38 42.18
CA MET A 625 1.83 -14.95 41.79
C MET A 625 2.83 -14.17 42.64
N LYS A 626 2.90 -14.46 43.93
CA LYS A 626 3.87 -13.85 44.86
C LYS A 626 5.30 -14.14 44.43
N GLU A 627 5.61 -15.38 44.07
CA GLU A 627 6.95 -15.76 43.60
C GLU A 627 7.31 -15.12 42.25
N HIS A 628 6.34 -14.96 41.35
CA HIS A 628 6.53 -14.22 40.11
C HIS A 628 6.86 -12.74 40.37
N CYS A 629 6.15 -12.09 41.29
CA CYS A 629 6.41 -10.70 41.66
C CYS A 629 7.80 -10.53 42.30
N LYS A 630 8.23 -11.45 43.16
CA LYS A 630 9.60 -11.47 43.72
C LYS A 630 10.65 -11.59 42.64
N ARG A 631 10.47 -12.51 41.68
CA ARG A 631 11.41 -12.68 40.57
C ARG A 631 11.56 -11.39 39.78
N ARG A 632 10.44 -10.73 39.44
CA ARG A 632 10.48 -9.46 38.73
C ARG A 632 11.19 -8.36 39.54
N PHE A 633 10.98 -8.31 40.86
CA PHE A 633 11.71 -7.38 41.71
C PHE A 633 13.23 -7.60 41.65
N TRP A 634 13.69 -8.85 41.76
CA TRP A 634 15.11 -9.19 41.60
C TRP A 634 15.64 -8.85 40.20
N GLU A 635 14.88 -9.12 39.14
CA GLU A 635 15.24 -8.74 37.78
C GLU A 635 15.42 -7.22 37.63
N VAL A 636 14.58 -6.41 38.29
CA VAL A 636 14.69 -4.95 38.26
C VAL A 636 15.97 -4.47 38.97
N LEU A 637 16.35 -5.14 40.06
CA LEU A 637 17.58 -4.83 40.81
C LEU A 637 18.86 -5.30 40.09
N GLU A 638 18.86 -6.53 39.56
CA GLU A 638 20.04 -7.18 38.97
C GLU A 638 20.22 -6.88 37.47
N GLY A 639 19.13 -6.54 36.76
CA GLY A 639 19.08 -6.42 35.30
C GLY A 639 19.62 -5.11 34.73
N GLY A 640 20.16 -4.22 35.57
CA GLY A 640 20.67 -2.91 35.16
C GLY A 640 19.59 -1.87 34.84
N GLU A 641 18.33 -2.10 35.24
CA GLU A 641 17.28 -1.08 35.18
C GLU A 641 17.44 -0.01 36.28
N MET A 642 18.07 -0.35 37.40
CA MET A 642 18.52 0.59 38.44
C MET A 642 19.92 1.14 38.10
N ASP A 643 20.15 2.43 38.33
CA ASP A 643 21.50 2.99 38.25
C ASP A 643 22.35 2.55 39.47
N VAL A 644 23.66 2.77 39.39
CA VAL A 644 24.61 2.30 40.42
C VAL A 644 24.33 2.91 41.79
N GLU A 645 23.83 4.16 41.84
CA GLU A 645 23.50 4.84 43.11
C GLU A 645 22.19 4.33 43.72
N ARG A 646 21.18 3.97 42.91
CA ARG A 646 19.93 3.34 43.37
C ARG A 646 20.10 1.86 43.73
N SER A 647 21.14 1.21 43.21
CA SER A 647 21.41 -0.22 43.44
C SER A 647 22.25 -0.49 44.70
N ALA A 648 23.06 0.50 45.12
CA ALA A 648 23.92 0.44 46.30
C ALA A 648 23.13 0.76 47.57
#